data_AF-A0A378IDQ6-F1
#
_entry.id   AF-A0A378IDQ6-F1
#
_cell.length_a   1.000
_cell.length_b   1.000
_cell.length_c   1.000
_cell.angle_alpha   90.00
_cell.angle_beta   90.00
_cell.angle_gamma   90.00
#
_symmetry.space_group_name_H-M   'P 1'
#
loop_
_entity.id
_entity.type
_entity.pdbx_description
1 polymer ?
#
loop_
_entity_poly.entity_id
_entity_poly.type
_entity_poly.pdbx_seq_one_letter_code
_entity_poly.pdbx_strand_id
1 'polypeptide(L)'
;MLVSRLHQFFEEIQKHSDPLLPDLQRDFGDLDKDFSLQSAQIDCLRDYFSKRWEQVRDKALDYTFDPTGVNEPWVNLAKELGAELNILYLKILIPVLVDNVEPDMLSRMCNDQDPRTICVGDDDKSWHRVFGLFKKIREDAHPLYTYDSANKMKPRPLSIKELLRLRSRKGAISFTWNEQLYESFWDYLIREAAPAWEKKGKFPHGAKQLLLKFLDSYLTLDEQQMDSQQQFQRDYEQLSLQLMGAAIDDANHFYAIRLSTEKGERRLLDLILDCLEKKLDLEDSLSLAEWLCKEDGSLIVKSAKANPVYKCLAKGLFLTNEALKIDLESLLSGCHSELIPLLNQLVFHLGECHPEQLPAKETINRLRELYASRFRLILDKELDYLRMQKGANQLWIALAQTLAGAGLIDANYYRFLIPTLKPENDNELLSGDPVTYYPLSHYILAENGSYLIFLGNCVQQHIARRAFLNCSVDPPSRLTIKERQRLIFAAAEYVNYFLNQVKRDHSPPLLKSTVDAVRDLVNGSVYNQGLYANRVLDWATQTRQVMASYDSFRKFYNQLPAEERHNLNAQSISRDFEEGTFEEYFDQIWGQDDGDWEKENECTSSFGQAFVKLVTDYSHKPFKKELEDSKALNLEYMRSQSKKRVYKDSLPPAECLRRIKIIVVSLMSHSFQNVGRTINLKLWDCENKVTATGEKILDKIKHLIENNEQEHVQFDYYMLTEGVAGEALTRSPKTRTPDTTIWLKSINEETLFNDAQLTCFDPELLFVGLLPRLETRDATTEAILNFLDQILKTLMQEQQNENKIWIRINIKFQKLLSELRLSKQEEILDELRKMYKEKTAGEIKSAFDSLSGQFLKRRVEIHTVKTKAVSPRFFSQSTVMPGTETLPFKEQVKTIELGEKEKKSTTADYLEFLGKRIPDLKDNFVSSANNTALVCS
;
A
#
# COMPACT_ATOMS: atom_id res chain seq x y z
N MET A 1 -27.77 -9.57 63.54
CA MET A 1 -28.84 -10.33 62.88
C MET A 1 -29.33 -11.32 63.89
N LEU A 2 -30.64 -11.53 64.02
CA LEU A 2 -31.14 -12.51 64.99
C LEU A 2 -30.80 -13.93 64.53
N VAL A 3 -30.27 -14.75 65.44
CA VAL A 3 -29.99 -16.18 65.20
C VAL A 3 -31.26 -16.92 64.76
N SER A 4 -32.42 -16.54 65.30
CA SER A 4 -33.73 -17.08 64.90
C SER A 4 -33.98 -17.04 63.39
N ARG A 5 -33.54 -15.99 62.71
CA ARG A 5 -33.68 -15.86 61.25
C ARG A 5 -32.73 -16.78 60.49
N LEU A 6 -31.54 -17.02 61.03
CA LEU A 6 -30.58 -17.96 60.46
C LEU A 6 -31.11 -19.40 60.52
N HIS A 7 -31.77 -19.78 61.62
CA HIS A 7 -32.47 -21.07 61.70
C HIS A 7 -33.62 -21.18 60.71
N GLN A 8 -34.40 -20.10 60.51
CA GLN A 8 -35.42 -20.07 59.46
C GLN A 8 -34.80 -20.27 58.06
N PHE A 9 -33.66 -19.63 57.79
CA PHE A 9 -32.92 -19.82 56.54
C PHE A 9 -32.48 -21.28 56.35
N PHE A 10 -32.07 -21.99 57.41
CA PHE A 10 -31.74 -23.42 57.33
C PHE A 10 -32.93 -24.27 56.91
N GLU A 11 -34.12 -24.01 57.46
CA GLU A 11 -35.36 -24.71 57.05
C GLU A 11 -35.72 -24.40 55.59
N GLU A 12 -35.48 -23.17 55.13
CA GLU A 12 -35.71 -22.73 53.75
C GLU A 12 -34.77 -23.45 52.76
N ILE A 13 -33.47 -23.51 53.02
CA ILE A 13 -32.50 -24.16 52.10
C ILE A 13 -32.50 -25.70 52.22
N GLN A 14 -32.95 -26.27 53.34
CA GLN A 14 -33.09 -27.72 53.50
C GLN A 14 -34.08 -28.31 52.49
N LYS A 15 -35.12 -27.56 52.11
CA LYS A 15 -36.07 -27.94 51.04
C LYS A 15 -35.41 -28.12 49.68
N HIS A 16 -34.22 -27.54 49.48
CA HIS A 16 -33.50 -27.51 48.22
C HIS A 16 -32.21 -28.34 48.22
N SER A 17 -31.90 -29.06 49.31
CA SER A 17 -30.71 -29.92 49.43
C SER A 17 -29.39 -29.18 49.13
N ASP A 18 -29.21 -27.97 49.67
CA ASP A 18 -27.99 -27.18 49.47
C ASP A 18 -26.75 -27.86 50.10
N PRO A 19 -25.65 -28.05 49.36
CA PRO A 19 -24.45 -28.74 49.84
C PRO A 19 -23.73 -28.01 50.98
N LEU A 20 -23.96 -26.71 51.18
CA LEU A 20 -23.35 -25.94 52.28
C LEU A 20 -24.13 -26.03 53.59
N LEU A 21 -25.37 -26.55 53.57
CA LEU A 21 -26.23 -26.63 54.75
C LEU A 21 -25.60 -27.41 55.93
N PRO A 22 -24.93 -28.56 55.75
CA PRO A 22 -24.36 -29.30 56.88
C PRO A 22 -23.27 -28.53 57.62
N ASP A 23 -22.44 -27.81 56.87
CA ASP A 23 -21.37 -26.98 57.45
C ASP A 23 -21.93 -25.74 58.15
N LEU A 24 -22.95 -25.10 57.57
CA LEU A 24 -23.68 -23.99 58.21
C LEU A 24 -24.38 -24.42 59.50
N GLN A 25 -25.02 -25.60 59.52
CA GLN A 25 -25.66 -26.12 60.72
C GLN A 25 -24.65 -26.49 61.81
N ARG A 26 -23.46 -26.99 61.46
CA ARG A 26 -22.39 -27.24 62.43
C ARG A 26 -21.91 -25.94 63.08
N ASP A 27 -21.73 -24.88 62.31
CA ASP A 27 -21.09 -23.66 62.79
C ASP A 27 -22.06 -22.71 63.51
N PHE A 28 -23.36 -22.79 63.21
CA PHE A 28 -24.37 -21.87 63.78
C PHE A 28 -25.61 -22.57 64.38
N GLY A 29 -25.78 -23.88 64.23
CA GLY A 29 -26.99 -24.60 64.64
C GLY A 29 -27.26 -24.58 66.14
N ASP A 30 -26.20 -24.60 66.95
CA ASP A 30 -26.28 -24.62 68.43
C ASP A 30 -26.42 -23.22 69.05
N LEU A 31 -26.46 -22.15 68.24
CA LEU A 31 -26.64 -20.79 68.73
C LEU A 31 -28.08 -20.57 69.23
N ASP A 32 -28.22 -19.85 70.34
CA ASP A 32 -29.52 -19.52 70.91
C ASP A 32 -30.26 -18.49 70.04
N LYS A 33 -31.54 -18.77 69.74
CA LYS A 33 -32.42 -18.05 68.81
C LYS A 33 -32.59 -16.57 69.19
N ASP A 34 -32.50 -16.25 70.47
CA ASP A 34 -32.76 -14.91 70.99
C ASP A 34 -31.52 -14.00 70.95
N PHE A 35 -30.35 -14.53 70.56
CA PHE A 35 -29.10 -13.76 70.48
C PHE A 35 -28.89 -13.12 69.10
N SER A 36 -28.09 -12.03 69.11
CA SER A 36 -27.56 -11.41 67.89
C SER A 36 -26.20 -12.01 67.53
N LEU A 37 -25.95 -12.20 66.24
CA LEU A 37 -24.65 -12.65 65.74
C LEU A 37 -23.52 -11.68 66.14
N GLN A 38 -22.41 -12.23 66.62
CA GLN A 38 -21.17 -11.50 66.87
C GLN A 38 -20.38 -11.25 65.57
N SER A 39 -19.41 -10.33 65.60
CA SER A 39 -18.58 -9.98 64.44
C SER A 39 -17.89 -11.20 63.79
N ALA A 40 -17.28 -12.07 64.58
CA ALA A 40 -16.62 -13.29 64.08
C ALA A 40 -17.61 -14.26 63.38
N GLN A 41 -18.85 -14.31 63.86
CA GLN A 41 -19.91 -15.13 63.26
C GLN A 41 -20.42 -14.51 61.95
N ILE A 42 -20.48 -13.18 61.88
CA ILE A 42 -20.81 -12.43 60.66
C ILE A 42 -19.72 -12.66 59.59
N ASP A 43 -18.44 -12.60 59.97
CA ASP A 43 -17.34 -12.88 59.05
C ASP A 43 -17.38 -14.32 58.54
N CYS A 44 -17.62 -15.30 59.43
CA CYS A 44 -17.83 -16.69 59.03
C CYS A 44 -19.01 -16.84 58.04
N LEU A 45 -20.12 -16.13 58.26
CA LEU A 45 -21.27 -16.16 57.34
C LEU A 45 -20.92 -15.57 55.96
N ARG A 46 -20.09 -14.52 55.91
CA ARG A 46 -19.58 -13.95 54.65
C ARG A 46 -18.67 -14.91 53.90
N ASP A 47 -17.90 -15.75 54.60
CA ASP A 47 -17.11 -16.81 53.97
C ASP A 47 -18.01 -17.86 53.30
N TYR A 48 -19.17 -18.18 53.89
CA TYR A 48 -20.15 -19.07 53.26
C TYR A 48 -20.77 -18.47 52.00
N PHE A 49 -21.10 -17.18 51.99
CA PHE A 49 -21.53 -16.48 50.77
C PHE A 49 -20.43 -16.52 49.69
N SER A 50 -19.16 -16.36 50.08
CA SER A 50 -18.02 -16.44 49.14
C SER A 50 -17.88 -17.82 48.53
N LYS A 51 -17.90 -18.87 49.37
CA LYS A 51 -17.89 -20.28 48.92
C LYS A 51 -19.07 -20.58 48.01
N ARG A 52 -20.26 -20.08 48.34
CA ARG A 52 -21.46 -20.30 47.54
C ARG A 52 -21.33 -19.63 46.18
N TRP A 53 -20.86 -18.39 46.12
CA TRP A 53 -20.62 -17.68 44.85
C TRP A 53 -19.67 -18.46 43.93
N GLU A 54 -18.55 -18.95 44.46
CA GLU A 54 -17.61 -19.80 43.70
C GLU A 54 -18.26 -21.08 43.15
N GLN A 55 -19.23 -21.64 43.89
CA GLN A 55 -19.97 -22.82 43.44
C GLN A 55 -20.98 -22.51 42.34
N VAL A 56 -21.59 -21.33 42.33
CA VAL A 56 -22.74 -21.02 41.45
C VAL A 56 -22.43 -20.11 40.27
N ARG A 57 -21.33 -19.35 40.29
CA ARG A 57 -20.96 -18.41 39.22
C ARG A 57 -20.91 -19.11 37.85
N ASP A 58 -21.53 -18.50 36.84
CA ASP A 58 -21.65 -18.99 35.46
C ASP A 58 -22.30 -20.39 35.37
N LYS A 59 -23.13 -20.79 36.35
CA LYS A 59 -23.90 -22.05 36.35
C LYS A 59 -25.40 -21.77 36.48
N ALA A 60 -26.20 -22.83 36.41
CA ALA A 60 -27.67 -22.74 36.46
C ALA A 60 -28.24 -22.05 37.73
N LEU A 61 -27.45 -21.99 38.82
CA LEU A 61 -27.81 -21.34 40.08
C LEU A 61 -27.11 -20.00 40.29
N ASP A 62 -26.54 -19.38 39.25
CA ASP A 62 -25.95 -18.04 39.34
C ASP A 62 -27.04 -17.02 39.72
N TYR A 63 -26.77 -16.19 40.74
CA TYR A 63 -27.70 -15.17 41.22
C TYR A 63 -28.09 -14.15 40.15
N THR A 64 -27.17 -13.86 39.21
CA THR A 64 -27.40 -12.94 38.09
C THR A 64 -28.22 -13.56 36.96
N PHE A 65 -28.38 -14.89 36.95
CA PHE A 65 -29.23 -15.60 35.98
C PHE A 65 -30.63 -15.77 36.54
N ASP A 66 -30.77 -16.26 37.77
CA ASP A 66 -32.07 -16.49 38.40
C ASP A 66 -31.98 -16.31 39.93
N PRO A 67 -32.55 -15.23 40.51
CA PRO A 67 -32.53 -15.01 41.96
C PRO A 67 -33.64 -15.76 42.69
N THR A 68 -34.46 -16.55 41.99
CA THR A 68 -35.64 -17.24 42.56
C THR A 68 -35.35 -18.70 42.93
N GLY A 69 -36.32 -19.37 43.55
CA GLY A 69 -36.23 -20.80 43.88
C GLY A 69 -35.12 -21.08 44.89
N VAL A 70 -34.13 -21.90 44.51
CA VAL A 70 -33.00 -22.28 45.39
C VAL A 70 -32.18 -21.05 45.84
N ASN A 71 -32.17 -19.99 45.03
CA ASN A 71 -31.41 -18.77 45.32
C ASN A 71 -32.17 -17.77 46.20
N GLU A 72 -33.50 -17.88 46.29
CA GLU A 72 -34.33 -16.92 47.01
C GLU A 72 -33.98 -16.80 48.51
N PRO A 73 -33.77 -17.91 49.27
CA PRO A 73 -33.37 -17.82 50.67
C PRO A 73 -32.03 -17.11 50.87
N TRP A 74 -31.06 -17.36 49.97
CA TRP A 74 -29.73 -16.72 50.00
C TRP A 74 -29.82 -15.21 49.70
N VAL A 75 -30.63 -14.82 48.71
CA VAL A 75 -30.87 -13.42 48.37
C VAL A 75 -31.55 -12.67 49.51
N ASN A 76 -32.56 -13.27 50.14
CA ASN A 76 -33.28 -12.66 51.26
C ASN A 76 -32.38 -12.50 52.49
N LEU A 77 -31.60 -13.54 52.82
CA LEU A 77 -30.61 -13.48 53.89
C LEU A 77 -29.58 -12.37 53.65
N ALA A 78 -29.08 -12.22 52.42
CA ALA A 78 -28.13 -11.17 52.07
C ALA A 78 -28.73 -9.76 52.22
N LYS A 79 -30.00 -9.56 51.83
CA LYS A 79 -30.71 -8.28 52.00
C LYS A 79 -30.85 -7.87 53.47
N GLU A 80 -31.24 -8.83 54.30
CA GLU A 80 -31.39 -8.60 55.74
C GLU A 80 -30.04 -8.30 56.40
N LEU A 81 -28.99 -9.07 56.06
CA LEU A 81 -27.64 -8.83 56.56
C LEU A 81 -27.06 -7.50 56.05
N GLY A 82 -27.35 -7.13 54.80
CA GLY A 82 -26.91 -5.85 54.20
C GLY A 82 -27.55 -4.65 54.87
N ALA A 83 -28.85 -4.72 55.16
CA ALA A 83 -29.58 -3.69 55.88
C ALA A 83 -29.00 -3.45 57.28
N GLU A 84 -28.63 -4.52 57.97
CA GLU A 84 -28.06 -4.42 59.32
C GLU A 84 -26.61 -3.91 59.34
N LEU A 85 -25.78 -4.39 58.42
CA LEU A 85 -24.38 -3.98 58.34
C LEU A 85 -24.19 -2.61 57.67
N ASN A 86 -25.26 -2.02 57.12
CA ASN A 86 -25.20 -0.84 56.26
C ASN A 86 -24.23 -1.03 55.08
N ILE A 87 -24.24 -2.23 54.49
CA ILE A 87 -23.44 -2.63 53.32
C ILE A 87 -24.39 -2.99 52.19
N LEU A 88 -23.97 -2.79 50.94
CA LEU A 88 -24.77 -3.20 49.80
C LEU A 88 -25.03 -4.72 49.84
N TYR A 89 -26.29 -5.17 49.77
CA TYR A 89 -26.60 -6.61 49.89
C TYR A 89 -25.96 -7.43 48.76
N LEU A 90 -25.82 -6.83 47.57
CA LEU A 90 -25.13 -7.44 46.44
C LEU A 90 -23.65 -7.71 46.74
N LYS A 91 -22.98 -6.93 47.61
CA LYS A 91 -21.60 -7.20 48.05
C LYS A 91 -21.50 -8.37 49.03
N ILE A 92 -22.60 -8.69 49.71
CA ILE A 92 -22.68 -9.88 50.55
C ILE A 92 -22.94 -11.08 49.67
N LEU A 93 -23.93 -10.97 48.78
CA LEU A 93 -24.34 -12.05 47.87
C LEU A 93 -23.24 -12.40 46.85
N ILE A 94 -22.51 -11.39 46.37
CA ILE A 94 -21.42 -11.49 45.39
C ILE A 94 -20.18 -10.81 45.99
N PRO A 95 -19.37 -11.51 46.80
CA PRO A 95 -18.26 -10.91 47.54
C PRO A 95 -17.14 -10.31 46.67
N VAL A 96 -17.03 -10.73 45.42
CA VAL A 96 -16.10 -10.17 44.42
C VAL A 96 -16.56 -8.81 43.86
N LEU A 97 -17.76 -8.37 44.23
CA LEU A 97 -18.31 -7.07 43.84
C LEU A 97 -17.66 -5.96 44.69
N VAL A 98 -16.53 -5.42 44.21
CA VAL A 98 -15.87 -4.25 44.83
C VAL A 98 -16.66 -2.97 44.48
N ASP A 99 -16.41 -1.83 45.16
CA ASP A 99 -16.96 -0.50 44.82
C ASP A 99 -16.49 -0.02 43.42
N ASN A 100 -16.94 -0.73 42.39
CA ASN A 100 -16.60 -0.47 41.01
C ASN A 100 -17.54 0.61 40.49
N VAL A 101 -16.93 1.64 39.91
CA VAL A 101 -17.64 2.54 39.01
C VAL A 101 -17.92 1.75 37.74
N GLU A 102 -19.20 1.60 37.40
CA GLU A 102 -19.61 0.93 36.17
C GLU A 102 -18.93 1.62 34.98
N PRO A 103 -18.16 0.91 34.14
CA PRO A 103 -17.46 1.52 33.01
C PRO A 103 -18.42 2.21 32.03
N ASP A 104 -19.66 1.70 31.95
CA ASP A 104 -20.61 2.15 30.96
C ASP A 104 -21.32 3.46 31.29
N MET A 105 -21.71 3.64 32.56
CA MET A 105 -22.48 4.80 33.03
C MET A 105 -21.68 5.71 33.97
N LEU A 106 -20.45 5.32 34.32
CA LEU A 106 -19.59 5.99 35.29
C LEU A 106 -20.28 6.23 36.65
N SER A 107 -21.10 5.27 37.09
CA SER A 107 -21.91 5.39 38.32
C SER A 107 -21.67 4.20 39.27
N ARG A 108 -21.86 4.41 40.57
CA ARG A 108 -21.73 3.36 41.61
C ARG A 108 -23.01 2.52 41.71
N MET A 109 -22.86 1.23 42.03
CA MET A 109 -23.95 0.28 42.29
C MET A 109 -24.79 0.66 43.52
N CYS A 110 -26.10 0.36 43.46
CA CYS A 110 -27.09 0.75 44.47
C CYS A 110 -27.79 -0.48 45.07
N ASN A 111 -28.40 -0.30 46.24
CA ASN A 111 -28.99 -1.38 47.04
C ASN A 111 -30.31 -1.94 46.50
N ASP A 112 -31.00 -1.21 45.63
CA ASP A 112 -32.33 -1.61 45.13
C ASP A 112 -32.26 -2.42 43.83
N GLN A 113 -31.06 -2.81 43.40
CA GLN A 113 -30.86 -3.50 42.14
C GLN A 113 -31.19 -4.98 42.26
N ASP A 114 -32.06 -5.47 41.39
CA ASP A 114 -32.24 -6.91 41.16
C ASP A 114 -30.91 -7.48 40.64
N PRO A 115 -30.41 -8.62 41.16
CA PRO A 115 -29.12 -9.19 40.74
C PRO A 115 -29.03 -9.46 39.24
N ARG A 116 -30.17 -9.67 38.57
CA ARG A 116 -30.22 -9.88 37.11
C ARG A 116 -29.96 -8.61 36.30
N THR A 117 -29.97 -7.43 36.92
CA THR A 117 -29.69 -6.15 36.25
C THR A 117 -28.20 -5.88 36.06
N ILE A 118 -27.34 -6.72 36.65
CA ILE A 118 -25.88 -6.65 36.51
C ILE A 118 -25.33 -7.87 35.75
N CYS A 119 -24.13 -7.70 35.20
CA CYS A 119 -23.37 -8.73 34.50
C CYS A 119 -21.89 -8.53 34.80
N VAL A 120 -21.15 -9.62 35.01
CA VAL A 120 -19.69 -9.56 35.03
C VAL A 120 -19.15 -9.59 33.60
N GLY A 121 -18.12 -8.79 33.34
CA GLY A 121 -17.42 -8.69 32.06
C GLY A 121 -16.48 -9.88 31.81
N ASP A 122 -15.88 -9.93 30.62
CA ASP A 122 -14.99 -11.01 30.19
C ASP A 122 -13.76 -11.19 31.12
N ASP A 123 -13.24 -10.08 31.66
CA ASP A 123 -12.11 -10.05 32.59
C ASP A 123 -12.43 -10.59 34.00
N ASP A 124 -13.67 -11.03 34.24
CA ASP A 124 -14.23 -11.49 35.50
C ASP A 124 -14.08 -10.47 36.67
N LYS A 125 -13.84 -9.19 36.33
CA LYS A 125 -13.56 -8.10 37.30
C LYS A 125 -14.46 -6.89 37.08
N SER A 126 -14.67 -6.50 35.82
CA SER A 126 -15.50 -5.38 35.43
C SER A 126 -16.98 -5.77 35.55
N TRP A 127 -17.82 -4.86 36.04
CA TRP A 127 -19.25 -5.10 36.23
C TRP A 127 -20.07 -4.08 35.44
N HIS A 128 -21.06 -4.59 34.72
CA HIS A 128 -21.88 -3.84 33.76
C HIS A 128 -23.34 -3.90 34.18
N ARG A 129 -24.08 -2.81 33.96
CA ARG A 129 -25.54 -2.86 34.06
C ARG A 129 -26.15 -3.12 32.70
N VAL A 130 -27.14 -4.01 32.68
CA VAL A 130 -27.95 -4.27 31.49
C VAL A 130 -28.60 -3.00 30.96
N PHE A 131 -29.08 -2.15 31.87
CA PHE A 131 -29.62 -0.84 31.51
C PHE A 131 -28.57 0.10 30.89
N GLY A 132 -27.32 0.05 31.37
CA GLY A 132 -26.21 0.82 30.80
C GLY A 132 -25.93 0.40 29.35
N LEU A 133 -25.86 -0.92 29.10
CA LEU A 133 -25.73 -1.48 27.75
C LEU A 133 -26.93 -1.10 26.85
N PHE A 134 -28.16 -1.18 27.37
CA PHE A 134 -29.37 -0.78 26.65
C PHE A 134 -29.40 0.73 26.33
N LYS A 135 -28.85 1.57 27.19
CA LYS A 135 -28.78 3.01 26.91
C LYS A 135 -27.79 3.30 25.78
N LYS A 136 -26.61 2.69 25.81
CA LYS A 136 -25.57 2.88 24.79
C LYS A 136 -25.96 2.40 23.41
N ILE A 137 -26.50 1.19 23.32
CA ILE A 137 -26.96 0.63 22.06
C ILE A 137 -28.01 1.53 21.40
N ARG A 138 -28.76 2.31 22.19
CA ARG A 138 -29.72 3.29 21.68
C ARG A 138 -29.08 4.61 21.27
N GLU A 139 -28.17 5.14 22.07
CA GLU A 139 -27.48 6.41 21.79
C GLU A 139 -26.65 6.32 20.49
N ASP A 140 -26.05 5.15 20.21
CA ASP A 140 -25.12 4.99 19.10
C ASP A 140 -25.71 4.34 17.84
N ALA A 141 -27.04 4.26 17.72
CA ALA A 141 -27.74 3.66 16.57
C ALA A 141 -27.45 2.16 16.37
N HIS A 142 -27.57 1.42 17.47
CA HIS A 142 -27.55 -0.04 17.62
C HIS A 142 -26.23 -0.81 17.75
N PRO A 143 -24.99 -0.27 17.73
CA PRO A 143 -23.81 -1.10 17.98
C PRO A 143 -23.77 -1.55 19.44
N LEU A 144 -23.51 -2.84 19.65
CA LEU A 144 -23.35 -3.44 20.98
C LEU A 144 -21.85 -3.55 21.31
N TYR A 145 -21.42 -2.84 22.35
CA TYR A 145 -20.03 -2.80 22.79
C TYR A 145 -19.95 -2.45 24.28
N THR A 146 -18.80 -2.68 24.89
CA THR A 146 -18.54 -2.41 26.30
C THR A 146 -17.11 -1.93 26.55
N TYR A 147 -16.82 -1.59 27.80
CA TYR A 147 -15.56 -1.04 28.28
C TYR A 147 -15.08 -1.89 29.44
N ASP A 148 -13.85 -2.38 29.40
CA ASP A 148 -13.27 -3.08 30.53
C ASP A 148 -12.05 -2.34 31.09
N SER A 149 -11.70 -2.74 32.31
CA SER A 149 -10.53 -2.23 33.02
C SER A 149 -9.23 -2.65 32.33
N ALA A 150 -9.23 -3.84 31.70
CA ALA A 150 -8.07 -4.45 31.06
C ALA A 150 -7.64 -3.71 29.77
N ASN A 151 -8.59 -3.22 28.98
CA ASN A 151 -8.38 -2.53 27.70
C ASN A 151 -8.30 -1.00 27.85
N LYS A 152 -7.96 -0.51 29.06
CA LYS A 152 -7.78 0.92 29.35
C LYS A 152 -8.99 1.78 28.97
N MET A 153 -10.21 1.28 29.19
CA MET A 153 -11.46 1.95 28.81
C MET A 153 -11.57 2.26 27.30
N LYS A 154 -10.97 1.44 26.43
CA LYS A 154 -11.28 1.48 25.00
C LYS A 154 -12.53 0.62 24.72
N PRO A 155 -13.46 1.10 23.87
CA PRO A 155 -14.65 0.33 23.53
C PRO A 155 -14.25 -0.92 22.75
N ARG A 156 -14.84 -2.06 23.10
CA ARG A 156 -14.69 -3.34 22.39
C ARG A 156 -16.03 -4.05 22.20
N PRO A 157 -16.16 -4.94 21.22
CA PRO A 157 -17.33 -5.82 21.12
C PRO A 157 -17.55 -6.61 22.42
N LEU A 158 -18.81 -6.95 22.71
CA LEU A 158 -19.09 -7.94 23.76
C LEU A 158 -18.53 -9.30 23.34
N SER A 159 -17.89 -9.96 24.29
CA SER A 159 -17.39 -11.33 24.14
C SER A 159 -18.55 -12.32 24.06
N ILE A 160 -18.28 -13.50 23.51
CA ILE A 160 -19.26 -14.60 23.49
C ILE A 160 -19.68 -14.99 24.93
N LYS A 161 -18.75 -14.93 25.89
CA LYS A 161 -19.01 -15.22 27.31
C LYS A 161 -20.01 -14.23 27.93
N GLU A 162 -19.84 -12.94 27.66
CA GLU A 162 -20.77 -11.90 28.10
C GLU A 162 -22.14 -12.06 27.45
N LEU A 163 -22.20 -12.37 26.16
CA LEU A 163 -23.45 -12.63 25.44
C LEU A 163 -24.19 -13.85 26.02
N LEU A 164 -23.47 -14.91 26.40
CA LEU A 164 -24.05 -16.07 27.08
C LEU A 164 -24.70 -15.64 28.41
N ARG A 165 -23.99 -14.88 29.24
CA ARG A 165 -24.51 -14.37 30.53
C ARG A 165 -25.77 -13.51 30.34
N LEU A 166 -25.83 -12.72 29.27
CA LEU A 166 -27.02 -11.92 28.95
C LEU A 166 -28.22 -12.82 28.59
N ARG A 167 -27.99 -13.90 27.83
CA ARG A 167 -29.01 -14.86 27.40
C ARG A 167 -29.53 -15.74 28.53
N SER A 168 -28.67 -16.16 29.46
CA SER A 168 -29.01 -17.15 30.50
C SER A 168 -29.96 -16.63 31.60
N ARG A 169 -30.38 -15.36 31.56
CA ARG A 169 -31.25 -14.77 32.57
C ARG A 169 -32.70 -15.26 32.48
N LYS A 170 -33.29 -15.60 33.62
CA LYS A 170 -34.66 -16.11 33.75
C LYS A 170 -35.60 -15.13 34.46
N GLY A 171 -36.89 -15.24 34.11
CA GLY A 171 -37.98 -14.43 34.67
C GLY A 171 -38.12 -13.04 34.04
N ALA A 172 -39.27 -12.40 34.27
CA ALA A 172 -39.61 -11.13 33.64
C ALA A 172 -38.80 -9.95 34.23
N ILE A 173 -37.83 -9.45 33.46
CA ILE A 173 -37.39 -8.05 33.48
C ILE A 173 -37.93 -7.41 32.19
N SER A 174 -39.22 -7.63 31.94
CA SER A 174 -39.85 -7.10 30.75
C SER A 174 -39.89 -5.59 30.85
N PHE A 175 -39.68 -4.93 29.71
CA PHE A 175 -39.74 -3.49 29.63
C PHE A 175 -40.44 -3.08 28.34
N THR A 176 -41.07 -1.91 28.37
CA THR A 176 -41.73 -1.34 27.20
C THR A 176 -40.82 -0.30 26.56
N TRP A 177 -40.67 -0.38 25.25
CA TRP A 177 -39.92 0.57 24.46
C TRP A 177 -40.58 0.75 23.08
N ASN A 178 -40.77 2.00 22.64
CA ASN A 178 -41.50 2.33 21.41
C ASN A 178 -42.85 1.60 21.29
N GLU A 179 -43.63 1.59 22.37
CA GLU A 179 -44.94 0.91 22.46
C GLU A 179 -44.89 -0.62 22.27
N GLN A 180 -43.69 -1.22 22.16
CA GLN A 180 -43.50 -2.67 22.14
C GLN A 180 -43.08 -3.18 23.51
N LEU A 181 -43.62 -4.33 23.90
CA LEU A 181 -43.20 -5.08 25.07
C LEU A 181 -42.08 -6.05 24.67
N TYR A 182 -40.96 -5.98 25.37
CA TYR A 182 -39.86 -6.94 25.27
C TYR A 182 -39.83 -7.79 26.54
N GLU A 183 -39.68 -9.10 26.37
CA GLU A 183 -39.66 -10.04 27.51
C GLU A 183 -38.38 -9.91 28.34
N SER A 184 -37.28 -9.51 27.68
CA SER A 184 -35.97 -9.31 28.30
C SER A 184 -35.10 -8.40 27.42
N PHE A 185 -33.92 -8.03 27.93
CA PHE A 185 -32.92 -7.34 27.11
C PHE A 185 -32.43 -8.21 25.94
N TRP A 186 -32.35 -9.53 26.12
CA TRP A 186 -32.01 -10.46 25.03
C TRP A 186 -33.05 -10.44 23.91
N ASP A 187 -34.34 -10.43 24.27
CA ASP A 187 -35.45 -10.32 23.31
C ASP A 187 -35.34 -9.04 22.46
N TYR A 188 -35.00 -7.91 23.10
CA TYR A 188 -34.71 -6.65 22.40
C TYR A 188 -33.50 -6.77 21.45
N LEU A 189 -32.38 -7.37 21.90
CA LEU A 189 -31.19 -7.54 21.07
C LEU A 189 -31.51 -8.34 19.81
N ILE A 190 -32.24 -9.44 19.93
CA ILE A 190 -32.56 -10.32 18.82
C ILE A 190 -33.59 -9.68 17.87
N ARG A 191 -34.63 -9.02 18.38
CA ARG A 191 -35.72 -8.46 17.57
C ARG A 191 -35.39 -7.13 16.91
N GLU A 192 -34.64 -6.25 17.57
CA GLU A 192 -34.36 -4.89 17.08
C GLU A 192 -32.90 -4.67 16.68
N ALA A 193 -31.95 -5.04 17.54
CA ALA A 193 -30.54 -4.69 17.32
C ALA A 193 -29.86 -5.57 16.27
N ALA A 194 -30.03 -6.90 16.34
CA ALA A 194 -29.40 -7.84 15.41
C ALA A 194 -29.78 -7.59 13.94
N PRO A 195 -31.05 -7.29 13.58
CA PRO A 195 -31.38 -6.88 12.20
C PRO A 195 -30.66 -5.61 11.72
N ALA A 196 -30.28 -4.71 12.63
CA ALA A 196 -29.47 -3.54 12.30
C ALA A 196 -27.99 -3.91 12.13
N TRP A 197 -27.46 -4.82 12.96
CA TRP A 197 -26.09 -5.33 12.85
C TRP A 197 -25.86 -6.08 11.53
N GLU A 198 -26.83 -6.86 11.07
CA GLU A 198 -26.72 -7.58 9.80
C GLU A 198 -26.46 -6.64 8.60
N LYS A 199 -26.96 -5.40 8.67
CA LYS A 199 -26.82 -4.38 7.61
C LYS A 199 -25.55 -3.54 7.74
N LYS A 200 -24.85 -3.58 8.87
CA LYS A 200 -23.71 -2.71 9.19
C LYS A 200 -22.49 -3.56 9.51
N GLY A 201 -21.37 -3.30 8.85
CA GLY A 201 -20.11 -4.03 9.07
C GLY A 201 -19.81 -5.05 7.98
N LYS A 202 -18.68 -5.74 8.15
CA LYS A 202 -18.18 -6.82 7.30
C LYS A 202 -17.95 -8.06 8.15
N PHE A 203 -17.80 -9.21 7.49
CA PHE A 203 -17.40 -10.43 8.17
C PHE A 203 -15.96 -10.30 8.71
N PRO A 204 -15.69 -10.53 10.01
CA PRO A 204 -14.34 -10.44 10.58
C PRO A 204 -13.35 -11.41 9.90
N HIS A 205 -12.18 -10.91 9.51
CA HIS A 205 -11.15 -11.73 8.86
C HIS A 205 -10.71 -12.90 9.74
N GLY A 206 -10.42 -14.05 9.13
CA GLY A 206 -10.03 -15.27 9.85
C GLY A 206 -11.16 -15.95 10.66
N ALA A 207 -12.27 -15.29 10.97
CA ALA A 207 -13.31 -15.85 11.84
C ALA A 207 -14.02 -17.07 11.23
N LYS A 208 -14.10 -17.20 9.89
CA LYS A 208 -14.67 -18.41 9.24
C LYS A 208 -13.86 -19.66 9.57
N GLN A 209 -12.53 -19.52 9.57
CA GLN A 209 -11.60 -20.62 9.80
C GLN A 209 -11.58 -21.02 11.28
N LEU A 210 -11.66 -20.05 12.18
CA LEU A 210 -11.80 -20.31 13.62
C LEU A 210 -13.16 -20.92 13.95
N LEU A 211 -14.24 -20.45 13.30
CA LEU A 211 -15.57 -21.04 13.44
C LEU A 211 -15.61 -22.49 12.92
N LEU A 212 -14.91 -22.79 11.82
CA LEU A 212 -14.76 -24.16 11.32
C LEU A 212 -14.07 -25.07 12.35
N LYS A 213 -12.94 -24.64 12.91
CA LYS A 213 -12.23 -25.38 13.97
C LYS A 213 -13.11 -25.60 15.20
N PHE A 214 -13.79 -24.54 15.64
CA PHE A 214 -14.72 -24.60 16.76
C PHE A 214 -15.86 -25.61 16.51
N LEU A 215 -16.48 -25.61 15.33
CA LEU A 215 -17.51 -26.59 14.98
C LEU A 215 -16.98 -28.03 14.88
N ASP A 216 -15.78 -28.21 14.31
CA ASP A 216 -15.14 -29.53 14.20
C ASP A 216 -14.84 -30.13 15.58
N SER A 217 -14.31 -29.30 16.49
CA SER A 217 -14.06 -29.68 17.89
C SER A 217 -15.36 -29.98 18.65
N TYR A 218 -16.44 -29.25 18.39
CA TYR A 218 -17.76 -29.53 18.96
C TYR A 218 -18.33 -30.88 18.50
N LEU A 219 -18.28 -31.15 17.20
CA LEU A 219 -18.82 -32.39 16.62
C LEU A 219 -18.01 -33.64 17.02
N THR A 220 -16.76 -33.46 17.40
CA THR A 220 -15.85 -34.52 17.89
C THR A 220 -15.74 -34.56 19.41
N LEU A 221 -16.46 -33.70 20.13
CA LEU A 221 -16.39 -33.60 21.58
C LEU A 221 -16.83 -34.91 22.24
N ASP A 222 -15.91 -35.52 22.99
CA ASP A 222 -16.19 -36.60 23.93
C ASP A 222 -16.05 -36.06 25.36
N GLU A 223 -17.11 -36.16 26.15
CA GLU A 223 -17.12 -35.65 27.53
C GLU A 223 -16.24 -36.46 28.47
N GLN A 224 -15.88 -37.69 28.11
CA GLN A 224 -15.03 -38.55 28.93
C GLN A 224 -13.54 -38.34 28.63
N GLN A 225 -13.20 -37.69 27.51
CA GLN A 225 -11.82 -37.41 27.13
C GLN A 225 -11.43 -35.97 27.45
N MET A 226 -10.43 -35.81 28.32
CA MET A 226 -9.91 -34.50 28.69
C MET A 226 -9.32 -33.74 27.49
N ASP A 227 -8.69 -34.45 26.56
CA ASP A 227 -8.02 -33.83 25.40
C ASP A 227 -9.01 -33.16 24.44
N SER A 228 -10.17 -33.78 24.17
CA SER A 228 -11.22 -33.18 23.34
C SER A 228 -11.85 -31.96 24.01
N GLN A 229 -12.03 -31.97 25.33
CA GLN A 229 -12.52 -30.81 26.07
C GLN A 229 -11.53 -29.64 26.02
N GLN A 230 -10.23 -29.92 26.20
CA GLN A 230 -9.19 -28.90 26.10
C GLN A 230 -9.09 -28.32 24.69
N GLN A 231 -9.22 -29.16 23.65
CA GLN A 231 -9.19 -28.69 22.26
C GLN A 231 -10.38 -27.78 21.95
N PHE A 232 -11.60 -28.18 22.34
CA PHE A 232 -12.80 -27.34 22.20
C PHE A 232 -12.64 -25.99 22.90
N GLN A 233 -12.11 -25.99 24.12
CA GLN A 233 -11.87 -24.76 24.88
C GLN A 233 -10.85 -23.84 24.19
N ARG A 234 -9.75 -24.40 23.65
CA ARG A 234 -8.75 -23.62 22.89
C ARG A 234 -9.34 -23.01 21.62
N ASP A 235 -10.12 -23.78 20.86
CA ASP A 235 -10.72 -23.29 19.61
C ASP A 235 -11.78 -22.20 19.90
N TYR A 236 -12.53 -22.35 20.99
CA TYR A 236 -13.41 -21.30 21.51
C TYR A 236 -12.64 -20.02 21.89
N GLU A 237 -11.58 -20.14 22.68
CA GLU A 237 -10.77 -18.99 23.14
C GLU A 237 -10.17 -18.23 21.95
N GLN A 238 -9.68 -18.94 20.94
CA GLN A 238 -9.18 -18.31 19.71
C GLN A 238 -10.27 -17.55 18.96
N LEU A 239 -11.46 -18.14 18.78
CA LEU A 239 -12.59 -17.47 18.14
C LEU A 239 -13.03 -16.23 18.93
N SER A 240 -13.14 -16.35 20.26
CA SER A 240 -13.53 -15.25 21.15
C SER A 240 -12.52 -14.10 21.07
N LEU A 241 -11.22 -14.39 21.15
CA LEU A 241 -10.16 -13.39 21.05
C LEU A 241 -10.18 -12.66 19.70
N GLN A 242 -10.39 -13.38 18.60
CA GLN A 242 -10.47 -12.79 17.27
C GLN A 242 -11.66 -11.81 17.16
N LEU A 243 -12.81 -12.17 17.72
CA LEU A 243 -13.99 -11.30 17.69
C LEU A 243 -13.85 -10.09 18.60
N MET A 244 -13.21 -10.23 19.77
CA MET A 244 -12.92 -9.09 20.66
C MET A 244 -11.91 -8.10 20.07
N GLY A 245 -10.99 -8.58 19.22
CA GLY A 245 -10.04 -7.74 18.49
C GLY A 245 -10.59 -7.09 17.21
N ALA A 246 -11.77 -7.49 16.76
CA ALA A 246 -12.40 -6.97 15.55
C ALA A 246 -13.06 -5.60 15.77
N ALA A 247 -13.37 -4.90 14.67
CA ALA A 247 -14.19 -3.70 14.74
C ALA A 247 -15.59 -4.03 15.30
N ILE A 248 -16.17 -3.10 16.06
CA ILE A 248 -17.46 -3.28 16.73
C ILE A 248 -18.57 -3.69 15.76
N ASP A 249 -18.67 -3.00 14.62
CA ASP A 249 -19.68 -3.32 13.61
C ASP A 249 -19.44 -4.69 12.98
N ASP A 250 -18.18 -5.10 12.76
CA ASP A 250 -17.85 -6.39 12.15
C ASP A 250 -18.17 -7.58 13.07
N ALA A 251 -17.85 -7.46 14.37
CA ALA A 251 -18.21 -8.47 15.36
C ALA A 251 -19.74 -8.58 15.53
N ASN A 252 -20.44 -7.45 15.59
CA ASN A 252 -21.90 -7.43 15.66
C ASN A 252 -22.55 -8.01 14.39
N HIS A 253 -22.00 -7.71 13.21
CA HIS A 253 -22.41 -8.31 11.95
C HIS A 253 -22.29 -9.84 12.00
N PHE A 254 -21.13 -10.35 12.44
CA PHE A 254 -20.89 -11.78 12.61
C PHE A 254 -21.95 -12.45 13.48
N TYR A 255 -22.30 -11.85 14.62
CA TYR A 255 -23.33 -12.37 15.52
C TYR A 255 -24.73 -12.41 14.88
N ALA A 256 -25.03 -11.49 13.96
CA ALA A 256 -26.36 -11.32 13.37
C ALA A 256 -26.62 -12.16 12.11
N ILE A 257 -25.61 -12.86 11.58
CA ILE A 257 -25.77 -13.69 10.38
C ILE A 257 -26.89 -14.71 10.57
N ARG A 258 -27.79 -14.80 9.60
CA ARG A 258 -28.90 -15.76 9.62
C ARG A 258 -28.56 -17.00 8.81
N LEU A 259 -28.94 -18.14 9.35
CA LEU A 259 -28.83 -19.44 8.72
C LEU A 259 -30.22 -20.06 8.63
N SER A 260 -30.56 -20.61 7.47
CA SER A 260 -31.76 -21.41 7.29
C SER A 260 -31.49 -22.83 7.81
N THR A 261 -32.25 -23.25 8.81
CA THR A 261 -32.28 -24.61 9.37
C THR A 261 -33.65 -25.24 9.07
N GLU A 262 -33.84 -26.56 9.21
CA GLU A 262 -35.18 -27.13 8.99
C GLU A 262 -36.19 -26.65 10.05
N LYS A 263 -35.69 -26.22 11.22
CA LYS A 263 -36.44 -25.60 12.32
C LYS A 263 -36.76 -24.12 12.11
N GLY A 264 -36.29 -23.52 11.01
CA GLY A 264 -36.50 -22.11 10.68
C GLY A 264 -35.21 -21.30 10.60
N GLU A 265 -35.31 -19.97 10.59
CA GLU A 265 -34.13 -19.10 10.59
C GLU A 265 -33.53 -18.99 12.00
N ARG A 266 -32.25 -19.35 12.14
CA ARG A 266 -31.47 -19.16 13.37
C ARG A 266 -30.33 -18.18 13.13
N ARG A 267 -29.94 -17.42 14.15
CA ARG A 267 -28.76 -16.54 14.06
C ARG A 267 -27.50 -17.28 14.47
N LEU A 268 -26.36 -16.91 13.89
CA LEU A 268 -25.06 -17.50 14.18
C LEU A 268 -24.71 -17.39 15.68
N LEU A 269 -25.04 -16.26 16.30
CA LEU A 269 -24.88 -16.08 17.75
C LEU A 269 -25.59 -17.17 18.56
N ASP A 270 -26.85 -17.48 18.22
CA ASP A 270 -27.61 -18.50 18.95
C ASP A 270 -26.97 -19.89 18.80
N LEU A 271 -26.48 -20.22 17.61
CA LEU A 271 -25.79 -21.49 17.35
C LEU A 271 -24.49 -21.61 18.15
N ILE A 272 -23.68 -20.55 18.18
CA ILE A 272 -22.41 -20.53 18.94
C ILE A 272 -22.68 -20.67 20.44
N LEU A 273 -23.67 -19.95 20.96
CA LEU A 273 -24.03 -20.04 22.37
C LEU A 273 -24.60 -21.42 22.73
N ASP A 274 -25.35 -22.05 21.83
CA ASP A 274 -25.82 -23.43 22.03
C ASP A 274 -24.69 -24.46 22.00
N CYS A 275 -23.63 -24.25 21.22
CA CYS A 275 -22.41 -25.06 21.31
C CYS A 275 -21.78 -24.97 22.71
N LEU A 276 -21.67 -23.76 23.26
CA LEU A 276 -21.08 -23.55 24.59
C LEU A 276 -21.91 -24.19 25.71
N GLU A 277 -23.22 -24.13 25.60
CA GLU A 277 -24.13 -24.81 26.54
C GLU A 277 -24.26 -26.31 26.28
N LYS A 278 -23.61 -26.85 25.23
CA LYS A 278 -23.72 -28.24 24.77
C LYS A 278 -25.17 -28.66 24.47
N LYS A 279 -25.94 -27.72 23.91
CA LYS A 279 -27.36 -27.90 23.54
C LYS A 279 -27.57 -27.88 22.04
N LEU A 280 -26.55 -27.55 21.24
CA LEU A 280 -26.69 -27.52 19.79
C LEU A 280 -26.90 -28.95 19.27
N ASP A 281 -28.01 -29.16 18.60
CA ASP A 281 -28.30 -30.45 18.00
C ASP A 281 -27.50 -30.69 16.69
N LEU A 282 -27.59 -31.91 16.20
CA LEU A 282 -26.87 -32.31 15.01
C LEU A 282 -27.37 -31.57 13.76
N GLU A 283 -28.67 -31.33 13.62
CA GLU A 283 -29.27 -30.72 12.44
C GLU A 283 -28.79 -29.27 12.24
N ASP A 284 -28.78 -28.50 13.32
CA ASP A 284 -28.27 -27.13 13.32
C ASP A 284 -26.74 -27.10 13.08
N SER A 285 -26.02 -28.07 13.64
CA SER A 285 -24.58 -28.23 13.39
C SER A 285 -24.29 -28.53 11.90
N LEU A 286 -25.13 -29.35 11.26
CA LEU A 286 -25.04 -29.67 9.84
C LEU A 286 -25.39 -28.45 8.97
N SER A 287 -26.40 -27.68 9.36
CA SER A 287 -26.78 -26.43 8.68
C SER A 287 -25.63 -25.41 8.71
N LEU A 288 -24.92 -25.30 9.85
CA LEU A 288 -23.74 -24.45 9.97
C LEU A 288 -22.57 -24.95 9.09
N ALA A 289 -22.35 -26.26 9.04
CA ALA A 289 -21.34 -26.86 8.17
C ALA A 289 -21.66 -26.66 6.67
N GLU A 290 -22.93 -26.76 6.30
CA GLU A 290 -23.42 -26.49 4.94
C GLU A 290 -23.19 -25.02 4.56
N TRP A 291 -23.55 -24.09 5.44
CA TRP A 291 -23.37 -22.66 5.22
C TRP A 291 -21.88 -22.29 5.03
N LEU A 292 -21.00 -22.80 5.91
CA LEU A 292 -19.55 -22.59 5.79
C LEU A 292 -19.02 -23.05 4.43
N CYS A 293 -19.42 -24.25 3.99
CA CYS A 293 -18.98 -24.83 2.72
C CYS A 293 -19.53 -24.11 1.49
N LYS A 294 -20.75 -23.57 1.55
CA LYS A 294 -21.33 -22.76 0.45
C LYS A 294 -20.62 -21.41 0.30
N GLU A 295 -20.22 -20.82 1.43
CA GLU A 295 -19.50 -19.56 1.47
C GLU A 295 -18.05 -19.68 0.97
N ASP A 296 -17.38 -20.79 1.30
CA ASP A 296 -16.04 -21.12 0.81
C ASP A 296 -15.89 -22.64 0.74
N GLY A 297 -15.73 -23.16 -0.48
CA GLY A 297 -15.65 -24.61 -0.73
C GLY A 297 -14.45 -25.31 -0.12
N SER A 298 -13.48 -24.58 0.44
CA SER A 298 -12.35 -25.13 1.19
C SER A 298 -12.66 -25.41 2.65
N LEU A 299 -13.76 -24.85 3.19
CA LEU A 299 -14.17 -24.99 4.59
C LEU A 299 -14.96 -26.28 4.82
N ILE A 300 -14.22 -27.39 4.92
CA ILE A 300 -14.78 -28.73 5.17
C ILE A 300 -14.50 -29.16 6.62
N VAL A 301 -15.56 -29.44 7.37
CA VAL A 301 -15.51 -30.04 8.72
C VAL A 301 -14.99 -31.47 8.58
N LYS A 302 -14.03 -31.87 9.42
CA LYS A 302 -13.38 -33.18 9.33
C LYS A 302 -14.21 -34.29 9.97
N SER A 303 -15.07 -33.93 10.93
CA SER A 303 -15.98 -34.87 11.58
C SER A 303 -16.85 -35.64 10.57
N ALA A 304 -16.82 -36.97 10.66
CA ALA A 304 -17.62 -37.85 9.80
C ALA A 304 -19.15 -37.61 9.94
N LYS A 305 -19.58 -36.97 11.03
CA LYS A 305 -20.97 -36.55 11.24
C LYS A 305 -21.45 -35.60 10.14
N ALA A 306 -20.56 -34.78 9.57
CA ALA A 306 -20.88 -33.82 8.51
C ALA A 306 -20.91 -34.42 7.09
N ASN A 307 -20.49 -35.68 6.92
CA ASN A 307 -20.46 -36.35 5.62
C ASN A 307 -21.79 -36.33 4.83
N PRO A 308 -22.98 -36.46 5.45
CA PRO A 308 -24.25 -36.39 4.70
C PRO A 308 -24.42 -35.07 3.92
N VAL A 309 -24.01 -33.94 4.52
CA VAL A 309 -24.05 -32.62 3.89
C VAL A 309 -23.13 -32.58 2.68
N TYR A 310 -21.87 -32.99 2.86
CA TYR A 310 -20.88 -32.95 1.78
C TYR A 310 -21.18 -33.92 0.64
N LYS A 311 -21.82 -35.06 0.95
CA LYS A 311 -22.32 -35.99 -0.06
C LYS A 311 -23.47 -35.39 -0.87
N CYS A 312 -24.40 -34.67 -0.22
CA CYS A 312 -25.49 -33.97 -0.91
C CYS A 312 -24.97 -32.84 -1.82
N LEU A 313 -23.99 -32.08 -1.34
CA LEU A 313 -23.37 -30.98 -2.10
C LEU A 313 -22.34 -31.44 -3.16
N ALA A 314 -21.95 -32.71 -3.16
CA ALA A 314 -20.81 -33.25 -3.92
C ALA A 314 -19.52 -32.43 -3.71
N LYS A 315 -19.18 -32.12 -2.45
CA LYS A 315 -18.00 -31.35 -2.03
C LYS A 315 -17.10 -32.19 -1.11
N GLY A 316 -15.89 -31.70 -0.83
CA GLY A 316 -14.91 -32.40 0.00
C GLY A 316 -14.53 -33.76 -0.59
N LEU A 317 -14.47 -34.79 0.24
CA LEU A 317 -14.14 -36.16 -0.18
C LEU A 317 -15.18 -36.78 -1.14
N PHE A 318 -16.33 -36.14 -1.33
CA PHE A 318 -17.43 -36.59 -2.18
C PHE A 318 -17.51 -35.85 -3.52
N LEU A 319 -16.49 -35.07 -3.88
CA LEU A 319 -16.42 -34.43 -5.19
C LEU A 319 -16.35 -35.49 -6.30
N THR A 320 -17.22 -35.36 -7.30
CA THR A 320 -17.34 -36.30 -8.42
C THR A 320 -16.91 -35.68 -9.75
N ASN A 321 -16.60 -36.50 -10.75
CA ASN A 321 -16.32 -36.04 -12.11
C ASN A 321 -17.51 -35.26 -12.71
N GLU A 322 -18.75 -35.66 -12.43
CA GLU A 322 -19.95 -34.95 -12.90
C GLU A 322 -20.06 -33.56 -12.27
N ALA A 323 -19.86 -33.45 -10.95
CA ALA A 323 -19.89 -32.15 -10.27
C ALA A 323 -18.77 -31.21 -10.79
N LEU A 324 -17.56 -31.75 -10.97
CA LEU A 324 -16.45 -30.99 -11.55
C LEU A 324 -16.75 -30.54 -12.99
N LYS A 325 -17.39 -31.38 -13.80
CA LYS A 325 -17.79 -31.05 -15.17
C LYS A 325 -18.78 -29.88 -15.18
N ILE A 326 -19.81 -29.91 -14.33
CA ILE A 326 -20.77 -28.81 -14.18
C ILE A 326 -20.07 -27.51 -13.78
N ASP A 327 -19.15 -27.58 -12.80
CA ASP A 327 -18.36 -26.42 -12.38
C ASP A 327 -17.52 -25.87 -13.55
N LEU A 328 -16.91 -26.71 -14.39
CA LEU A 328 -16.14 -26.28 -15.56
C LEU A 328 -17.01 -25.69 -16.68
N GLU A 329 -18.19 -26.26 -16.94
CA GLU A 329 -19.13 -25.71 -17.92
C GLU A 329 -19.59 -24.30 -17.52
N SER A 330 -19.76 -24.04 -16.22
CA SER A 330 -20.12 -22.71 -15.71
C SER A 330 -19.06 -21.64 -16.04
N LEU A 331 -17.77 -22.03 -16.10
CA LEU A 331 -16.66 -21.13 -16.41
C LEU A 331 -16.70 -20.60 -17.85
N LEU A 332 -17.37 -21.28 -18.78
CA LEU A 332 -17.43 -20.89 -20.20
C LEU A 332 -18.00 -19.49 -20.40
N SER A 333 -18.97 -19.09 -19.57
CA SER A 333 -19.64 -17.79 -19.65
C SER A 333 -18.73 -16.58 -19.38
N GLY A 334 -17.57 -16.78 -18.74
CA GLY A 334 -16.60 -15.74 -18.39
C GLY A 334 -15.16 -16.08 -18.77
N CYS A 335 -14.97 -17.04 -19.68
CA CYS A 335 -13.65 -17.53 -20.07
C CYS A 335 -13.04 -16.69 -21.22
N HIS A 336 -11.72 -16.52 -21.22
CA HIS A 336 -11.02 -15.94 -22.36
C HIS A 336 -11.10 -16.87 -23.56
N SER A 337 -11.32 -16.31 -24.77
CA SER A 337 -11.43 -17.08 -26.02
C SER A 337 -10.26 -18.03 -26.26
N GLU A 338 -9.06 -17.64 -25.87
CA GLU A 338 -7.83 -18.43 -25.97
C GLU A 338 -7.83 -19.69 -25.10
N LEU A 339 -8.61 -19.71 -24.02
CA LEU A 339 -8.70 -20.83 -23.07
C LEU A 339 -9.89 -21.76 -23.32
N ILE A 340 -10.88 -21.31 -24.10
CA ILE A 340 -12.08 -22.10 -24.43
C ILE A 340 -11.73 -23.48 -25.01
N PRO A 341 -10.76 -23.63 -25.95
CA PRO A 341 -10.41 -24.95 -26.47
C PRO A 341 -9.89 -25.90 -25.39
N LEU A 342 -9.04 -25.41 -24.49
CA LEU A 342 -8.47 -26.21 -23.39
C LEU A 342 -9.56 -26.60 -22.37
N LEU A 343 -10.46 -25.67 -22.07
CA LEU A 343 -11.60 -25.92 -21.18
C LEU A 343 -12.58 -26.94 -21.78
N ASN A 344 -12.91 -26.83 -23.06
CA ASN A 344 -13.77 -27.80 -23.76
C ASN A 344 -13.15 -29.19 -23.82
N GLN A 345 -11.83 -29.29 -24.03
CA GLN A 345 -11.12 -30.58 -23.98
C GLN A 345 -11.22 -31.23 -22.59
N LEU A 346 -11.11 -30.44 -21.52
CA LEU A 346 -11.28 -30.91 -20.15
C LEU A 346 -12.71 -31.37 -19.86
N VAL A 347 -13.71 -30.59 -20.28
CA VAL A 347 -15.14 -30.95 -20.13
C VAL A 347 -15.45 -32.24 -20.90
N PHE A 348 -14.93 -32.37 -22.13
CA PHE A 348 -15.08 -33.59 -22.93
C PHE A 348 -14.44 -34.79 -22.25
N HIS A 349 -13.19 -34.66 -21.78
CA HIS A 349 -12.48 -35.73 -21.08
C HIS A 349 -13.20 -36.20 -19.82
N LEU A 350 -13.78 -35.27 -19.04
CA LEU A 350 -14.59 -35.62 -17.87
C LEU A 350 -15.89 -36.34 -18.25
N GLY A 351 -16.48 -36.01 -19.41
CA GLY A 351 -17.64 -36.72 -19.95
C GLY A 351 -17.37 -38.19 -20.35
N GLU A 352 -16.11 -38.55 -20.61
CA GLU A 352 -15.69 -39.93 -20.85
C GLU A 352 -15.36 -40.70 -19.57
N CYS A 353 -15.20 -40.00 -18.44
CA CYS A 353 -14.90 -40.60 -17.14
C CYS A 353 -16.17 -41.10 -16.44
N HIS A 354 -16.02 -42.01 -15.48
CA HIS A 354 -17.17 -42.46 -14.67
C HIS A 354 -17.71 -41.31 -13.81
N PRO A 355 -19.02 -40.99 -13.86
CA PRO A 355 -19.57 -39.74 -13.32
C PRO A 355 -19.43 -39.62 -11.81
N GLU A 356 -19.60 -40.73 -11.07
CA GLU A 356 -19.52 -40.76 -9.60
C GLU A 356 -18.09 -40.91 -9.05
N GLN A 357 -17.09 -41.03 -9.92
CA GLN A 357 -15.71 -41.24 -9.50
C GLN A 357 -15.04 -39.92 -9.10
N LEU A 358 -14.11 -39.98 -8.13
CA LEU A 358 -13.24 -38.87 -7.77
C LEU A 358 -12.35 -38.47 -8.98
N PRO A 359 -12.13 -37.16 -9.22
CA PRO A 359 -11.27 -36.70 -10.30
C PRO A 359 -9.85 -37.28 -10.23
N ALA A 360 -9.38 -37.81 -11.37
CA ALA A 360 -8.05 -38.38 -11.47
C ALA A 360 -6.95 -37.31 -11.39
N LYS A 361 -5.77 -37.70 -10.90
CA LYS A 361 -4.60 -36.80 -10.79
C LYS A 361 -4.22 -36.14 -12.12
N GLU A 362 -4.41 -36.85 -13.24
CA GLU A 362 -4.19 -36.33 -14.59
C GLU A 362 -5.11 -35.15 -14.91
N THR A 363 -6.39 -35.24 -14.56
CA THR A 363 -7.36 -34.15 -14.70
C THR A 363 -6.92 -32.92 -13.89
N ILE A 364 -6.45 -33.13 -12.66
CA ILE A 364 -5.96 -32.05 -11.79
C ILE A 364 -4.71 -31.38 -12.36
N ASN A 365 -3.79 -32.13 -12.96
CA ASN A 365 -2.61 -31.56 -13.63
C ASN A 365 -3.02 -30.67 -14.81
N ARG A 366 -3.96 -31.12 -15.64
CA ARG A 366 -4.48 -30.32 -16.76
C ARG A 366 -5.21 -29.07 -16.29
N LEU A 367 -5.94 -29.14 -15.17
CA LEU A 367 -6.52 -27.96 -14.55
C LEU A 367 -5.45 -26.99 -14.06
N ARG A 368 -4.34 -27.48 -13.49
CA ARG A 368 -3.22 -26.64 -13.09
C ARG A 368 -2.61 -25.90 -14.29
N GLU A 369 -2.50 -26.56 -15.45
CA GLU A 369 -2.07 -25.93 -16.70
C GLU A 369 -3.06 -24.88 -17.22
N LEU A 370 -4.36 -25.14 -17.11
CA LEU A 370 -5.42 -24.18 -17.46
C LEU A 370 -5.33 -22.92 -16.59
N TYR A 371 -5.20 -23.07 -15.26
CA TYR A 371 -5.07 -21.94 -14.33
C TYR A 371 -3.77 -21.18 -14.54
N ALA A 372 -2.65 -21.86 -14.80
CA ALA A 372 -1.38 -21.20 -15.13
C ALA A 372 -1.47 -20.39 -16.43
N SER A 373 -2.15 -20.93 -17.45
CA SER A 373 -2.37 -20.24 -18.71
C SER A 373 -3.29 -19.02 -18.51
N ARG A 374 -4.37 -19.18 -17.74
CA ARG A 374 -5.25 -18.07 -17.37
C ARG A 374 -4.51 -16.97 -16.62
N PHE A 375 -3.75 -17.31 -15.60
CA PHE A 375 -3.04 -16.33 -14.78
C PHE A 375 -2.10 -15.46 -15.63
N ARG A 376 -1.37 -16.04 -16.59
CA ARG A 376 -0.53 -15.29 -17.53
C ARG A 376 -1.33 -14.30 -18.39
N LEU A 377 -2.57 -14.62 -18.73
CA LEU A 377 -3.43 -13.75 -19.54
C LEU A 377 -4.02 -12.60 -18.75
N ILE A 378 -4.32 -12.80 -17.46
CA ILE A 378 -5.00 -11.82 -16.60
C ILE A 378 -4.06 -10.99 -15.72
N LEU A 379 -2.81 -11.42 -15.52
CA LEU A 379 -1.85 -10.74 -14.65
C LEU A 379 -1.72 -9.26 -15.00
N ASP A 380 -1.85 -8.41 -13.99
CA ASP A 380 -1.80 -6.97 -14.09
C ASP A 380 -2.88 -6.35 -15.03
N LYS A 381 -3.97 -7.06 -15.32
CA LYS A 381 -5.14 -6.59 -16.10
C LYS A 381 -6.42 -6.59 -15.24
N GLU A 382 -7.54 -6.17 -15.82
CA GLU A 382 -8.83 -6.01 -15.12
C GLU A 382 -9.31 -7.30 -14.42
N LEU A 383 -9.13 -8.45 -15.06
CA LEU A 383 -9.53 -9.76 -14.54
C LEU A 383 -8.47 -10.43 -13.66
N ASP A 384 -7.45 -9.71 -13.19
CA ASP A 384 -6.49 -10.24 -12.22
C ASP A 384 -7.21 -10.58 -10.89
N TYR A 385 -6.94 -11.75 -10.32
CA TYR A 385 -7.56 -12.22 -9.08
C TYR A 385 -7.35 -11.28 -7.89
N LEU A 386 -6.22 -10.56 -7.87
CA LEU A 386 -5.89 -9.58 -6.83
C LEU A 386 -6.66 -8.25 -7.01
N ARG A 387 -7.20 -7.98 -8.21
CA ARG A 387 -7.94 -6.75 -8.53
C ARG A 387 -9.45 -6.96 -8.49
N MET A 388 -9.92 -8.11 -8.95
CA MET A 388 -11.35 -8.45 -9.00
C MET A 388 -11.59 -9.87 -8.51
N GLN A 389 -12.20 -10.03 -7.34
CA GLN A 389 -12.62 -11.35 -6.82
C GLN A 389 -14.06 -11.73 -7.20
N LYS A 390 -14.93 -10.74 -7.44
CA LYS A 390 -16.35 -10.97 -7.78
C LYS A 390 -16.55 -11.08 -9.30
N GLY A 391 -17.76 -11.40 -9.73
CA GLY A 391 -18.10 -11.47 -11.15
C GLY A 391 -17.39 -12.63 -11.85
N ALA A 392 -16.70 -12.35 -12.97
CA ALA A 392 -16.08 -13.38 -13.79
C ALA A 392 -15.06 -14.25 -13.04
N ASN A 393 -14.36 -13.72 -12.03
CA ASN A 393 -13.38 -14.47 -11.24
C ASN A 393 -13.98 -15.30 -10.11
N GLN A 394 -15.24 -15.04 -9.70
CA GLN A 394 -15.87 -15.71 -8.57
C GLN A 394 -15.95 -17.23 -8.79
N LEU A 395 -16.34 -17.66 -10.00
CA LEU A 395 -16.45 -19.09 -10.33
C LEU A 395 -15.09 -19.79 -10.35
N TRP A 396 -14.04 -19.11 -10.82
CA TRP A 396 -12.67 -19.65 -10.79
C TRP A 396 -12.16 -19.81 -9.36
N ILE A 397 -12.42 -18.83 -8.49
CA ILE A 397 -12.03 -18.89 -7.08
C ILE A 397 -12.81 -20.00 -6.38
N ALA A 398 -14.12 -20.10 -6.60
CA ALA A 398 -14.98 -21.13 -6.00
C ALA A 398 -14.59 -22.56 -6.41
N LEU A 399 -14.19 -22.75 -7.68
CA LEU A 399 -13.67 -24.04 -8.13
C LEU A 399 -12.33 -24.37 -7.45
N ALA A 400 -11.39 -23.41 -7.36
CA ALA A 400 -10.13 -23.63 -6.65
C ALA A 400 -10.37 -23.98 -5.16
N GLN A 401 -11.27 -23.28 -4.48
CA GLN A 401 -11.68 -23.59 -3.11
C GLN A 401 -12.26 -25.01 -2.99
N THR A 402 -13.15 -25.39 -3.91
CA THR A 402 -13.75 -26.73 -3.97
C THR A 402 -12.70 -27.83 -4.11
N LEU A 403 -11.72 -27.64 -5.01
CA LEU A 403 -10.62 -28.59 -5.21
C LEU A 403 -9.74 -28.70 -3.96
N ALA A 404 -9.50 -27.59 -3.25
CA ALA A 404 -8.74 -27.58 -2.01
C ALA A 404 -9.48 -28.28 -0.87
N GLY A 405 -10.79 -28.02 -0.72
CA GLY A 405 -11.63 -28.72 0.26
C GLY A 405 -11.72 -30.23 -0.01
N ALA A 406 -11.65 -30.65 -1.28
CA ALA A 406 -11.55 -32.05 -1.68
C ALA A 406 -10.17 -32.69 -1.43
N GLY A 407 -9.17 -31.90 -1.03
CA GLY A 407 -7.79 -32.38 -0.85
C GLY A 407 -7.09 -32.76 -2.17
N LEU A 408 -7.61 -32.29 -3.31
CA LEU A 408 -7.04 -32.57 -4.65
C LEU A 408 -5.91 -31.60 -5.02
N ILE A 409 -5.87 -30.43 -4.37
CA ILE A 409 -4.81 -29.44 -4.45
C ILE A 409 -4.38 -29.00 -3.04
N ASP A 410 -3.31 -28.21 -2.94
CA ASP A 410 -2.85 -27.65 -1.67
C ASP A 410 -3.96 -26.82 -0.98
N ALA A 411 -4.03 -26.89 0.36
CA ALA A 411 -5.00 -26.13 1.15
C ALA A 411 -4.89 -24.61 0.90
N ASN A 412 -3.68 -24.12 0.63
CA ASN A 412 -3.48 -22.78 0.09
C ASN A 412 -3.85 -22.74 -1.41
N TYR A 413 -5.14 -22.68 -1.69
CA TYR A 413 -5.67 -22.60 -3.06
C TYR A 413 -5.22 -21.34 -3.82
N TYR A 414 -4.64 -20.33 -3.16
CA TYR A 414 -4.03 -19.18 -3.86
C TYR A 414 -2.85 -19.60 -4.72
N ARG A 415 -2.11 -20.65 -4.36
CA ARG A 415 -1.05 -21.22 -5.22
C ARG A 415 -1.60 -21.87 -6.49
N PHE A 416 -2.86 -22.28 -6.49
CA PHE A 416 -3.53 -22.78 -7.68
C PHE A 416 -4.01 -21.64 -8.59
N LEU A 417 -4.51 -20.56 -8.00
CA LEU A 417 -4.90 -19.33 -8.71
C LEU A 417 -3.70 -18.55 -9.26
N ILE A 418 -2.60 -18.52 -8.50
CA ILE A 418 -1.39 -17.75 -8.75
C ILE A 418 -0.20 -18.71 -8.68
N PRO A 419 0.10 -19.47 -9.77
CA PRO A 419 1.09 -20.54 -9.74
C PRO A 419 2.54 -20.10 -9.54
N THR A 420 2.80 -18.78 -9.55
CA THR A 420 4.13 -18.22 -9.27
C THR A 420 4.43 -18.12 -7.77
N LEU A 421 3.43 -18.28 -6.90
CA LEU A 421 3.60 -18.25 -5.45
C LEU A 421 4.37 -19.47 -4.93
N LYS A 422 5.31 -19.22 -4.01
CA LYS A 422 6.15 -20.27 -3.42
C LYS A 422 5.63 -20.77 -2.07
N PRO A 423 5.77 -22.08 -1.77
CA PRO A 423 5.25 -22.68 -0.54
C PRO A 423 5.79 -22.07 0.75
N GLU A 424 7.04 -21.59 0.76
CA GLU A 424 7.65 -20.96 1.94
C GLU A 424 6.91 -19.70 2.41
N ASN A 425 6.01 -19.14 1.59
CA ASN A 425 5.21 -17.94 1.89
C ASN A 425 3.72 -18.26 2.04
N ASP A 426 3.37 -19.50 2.40
CA ASP A 426 1.97 -19.91 2.62
C ASP A 426 1.36 -19.27 3.88
N ASN A 427 2.19 -18.77 4.79
CA ASN A 427 1.79 -18.05 5.99
C ASN A 427 2.27 -16.61 5.95
N GLU A 428 1.50 -15.72 6.54
CA GLU A 428 1.87 -14.33 6.79
C GLU A 428 3.03 -14.28 7.80
N LEU A 429 4.02 -13.44 7.54
CA LEU A 429 5.30 -13.42 8.27
C LEU A 429 5.16 -12.98 9.73
N LEU A 430 4.29 -12.00 10.02
CA LEU A 430 4.14 -11.43 11.36
C LEU A 430 3.09 -12.18 12.20
N SER A 431 1.93 -12.50 11.62
CA SER A 431 0.86 -13.18 12.37
C SER A 431 1.03 -14.71 12.39
N GLY A 432 1.72 -15.28 11.39
CA GLY A 432 1.81 -16.73 11.20
C GLY A 432 0.54 -17.35 10.63
N ASP A 433 -0.47 -16.55 10.31
CA ASP A 433 -1.74 -17.05 9.76
C ASP A 433 -1.56 -17.49 8.30
N PRO A 434 -2.28 -18.53 7.85
CA PRO A 434 -2.32 -18.89 6.44
C PRO A 434 -2.80 -17.71 5.59
N VAL A 435 -2.17 -17.47 4.44
CA VAL A 435 -2.51 -16.31 3.58
C VAL A 435 -3.96 -16.31 3.11
N THR A 436 -4.60 -17.49 3.05
CA THR A 436 -6.01 -17.68 2.68
C THR A 436 -7.00 -17.21 3.75
N TYR A 437 -6.54 -16.83 4.95
CA TYR A 437 -7.41 -16.27 6.01
C TYR A 437 -7.93 -14.86 5.65
N TYR A 438 -7.24 -14.18 4.74
CA TYR A 438 -7.59 -12.86 4.26
C TYR A 438 -7.90 -12.92 2.75
N PRO A 439 -8.88 -12.15 2.26
CA PRO A 439 -9.20 -12.17 0.84
C PRO A 439 -8.07 -11.58 0.00
N LEU A 440 -7.95 -12.03 -1.26
CA LEU A 440 -6.92 -11.57 -2.20
C LEU A 440 -6.83 -10.04 -2.36
N SER A 441 -7.92 -9.30 -2.13
CA SER A 441 -7.95 -7.83 -2.21
C SER A 441 -7.16 -7.13 -1.10
N HIS A 442 -6.77 -7.87 -0.06
CA HIS A 442 -5.94 -7.38 1.03
C HIS A 442 -4.43 -7.54 0.74
N TYR A 443 -4.12 -8.12 -0.42
CA TYR A 443 -2.76 -8.35 -0.87
C TYR A 443 -2.49 -7.62 -2.17
N ILE A 444 -1.21 -7.36 -2.41
CA ILE A 444 -0.67 -7.12 -3.75
C ILE A 444 0.39 -8.17 -4.05
N LEU A 445 0.55 -8.52 -5.31
CA LEU A 445 1.63 -9.41 -5.73
C LEU A 445 2.96 -8.67 -5.65
N ALA A 446 3.99 -9.29 -5.09
CA ALA A 446 5.36 -8.78 -5.16
C ALA A 446 5.84 -8.65 -6.60
N GLU A 447 6.77 -7.73 -6.88
CA GLU A 447 7.26 -7.50 -8.25
C GLU A 447 7.81 -8.78 -8.90
N ASN A 448 8.49 -9.62 -8.12
CA ASN A 448 9.04 -10.90 -8.56
C ASN A 448 7.98 -12.02 -8.73
N GLY A 449 6.72 -11.79 -8.33
CA GLY A 449 5.61 -12.73 -8.47
C GLY A 449 5.60 -13.90 -7.46
N SER A 450 6.53 -13.95 -6.52
CA SER A 450 6.77 -15.16 -5.71
C SER A 450 6.08 -15.20 -4.35
N TYR A 451 5.59 -14.06 -3.87
CA TYR A 451 4.84 -13.95 -2.61
C TYR A 451 3.82 -12.81 -2.68
N LEU A 452 2.89 -12.82 -1.73
CA LEU A 452 1.87 -11.80 -1.54
C LEU A 452 2.31 -10.83 -0.44
N ILE A 453 2.12 -9.53 -0.68
CA ILE A 453 2.40 -8.46 0.28
C ILE A 453 1.10 -8.13 1.00
N PHE A 454 1.03 -8.39 2.31
CA PHE A 454 -0.16 -8.11 3.10
C PHE A 454 -0.25 -6.63 3.47
N LEU A 455 -1.29 -5.95 2.98
CA LEU A 455 -1.44 -4.50 3.14
C LEU A 455 -1.82 -4.08 4.56
N GLY A 456 -2.46 -4.97 5.33
CA GLY A 456 -2.76 -4.74 6.74
C GLY A 456 -1.49 -4.43 7.54
N ASN A 457 -0.43 -5.20 7.32
CA ASN A 457 0.85 -4.98 7.98
C ASN A 457 1.55 -3.70 7.49
N CYS A 458 1.44 -3.37 6.21
CA CYS A 458 1.94 -2.09 5.68
C CYS A 458 1.28 -0.88 6.38
N VAL A 459 -0.04 -0.95 6.61
CA VAL A 459 -0.79 0.08 7.34
C VAL A 459 -0.36 0.14 8.80
N GLN A 460 -0.29 -0.99 9.49
CA GLN A 460 0.12 -1.02 10.91
C GLN A 460 1.54 -0.49 11.09
N GLN A 461 2.45 -0.83 10.19
CA GLN A 461 3.80 -0.29 10.18
C GLN A 461 3.82 1.22 9.97
N HIS A 462 2.97 1.76 9.08
CA HIS A 462 2.84 3.20 8.91
C HIS A 462 2.22 3.88 10.14
N ILE A 463 1.24 3.26 10.81
CA ILE A 463 0.68 3.81 12.06
C ILE A 463 1.75 3.84 13.16
N ALA A 464 2.52 2.77 13.31
CA ALA A 464 3.50 2.64 14.38
C ALA A 464 4.78 3.44 14.13
N ARG A 465 5.25 3.49 12.88
CA ARG A 465 6.59 4.01 12.52
C ARG A 465 6.59 5.08 11.43
N ARG A 466 5.41 5.50 10.97
CA ARG A 466 5.21 6.47 9.88
C ARG A 466 5.82 6.07 8.54
N ALA A 467 6.23 4.81 8.38
CA ALA A 467 6.79 4.29 7.13
C ALA A 467 5.89 3.20 6.53
N PHE A 468 5.42 3.43 5.30
CA PHE A 468 4.60 2.45 4.57
C PHE A 468 5.51 1.46 3.81
N LEU A 469 5.75 0.30 4.40
CA LEU A 469 6.74 -0.68 3.93
C LEU A 469 6.11 -2.05 3.69
N ASN A 470 6.66 -2.80 2.74
CA ASN A 470 6.44 -4.22 2.59
C ASN A 470 6.99 -4.96 3.82
N CYS A 471 6.10 -5.44 4.66
CA CYS A 471 6.42 -6.19 5.88
C CYS A 471 6.33 -7.70 5.69
N SER A 472 6.10 -8.19 4.46
CA SER A 472 6.08 -9.61 4.12
C SER A 472 7.48 -10.17 3.82
N VAL A 473 8.53 -9.39 4.11
CA VAL A 473 9.95 -9.76 3.99
C VAL A 473 10.69 -9.26 5.22
N ASP A 474 11.74 -9.97 5.61
CA ASP A 474 12.66 -9.58 6.67
C ASP A 474 14.07 -9.34 6.09
N PRO A 475 14.64 -8.12 6.19
CA PRO A 475 14.05 -6.92 6.78
C PRO A 475 12.95 -6.30 5.91
N PRO A 476 12.00 -5.53 6.49
CA PRO A 476 10.97 -4.83 5.73
C PRO A 476 11.56 -3.95 4.63
N SER A 477 10.89 -3.86 3.48
CA SER A 477 11.40 -3.14 2.31
C SER A 477 10.43 -2.09 1.81
N ARG A 478 10.91 -1.09 1.05
CA ARG A 478 10.01 -0.17 0.35
C ARG A 478 9.26 -0.91 -0.76
N LEU A 479 8.01 -0.51 -1.00
CA LEU A 479 7.29 -0.96 -2.19
C LEU A 479 7.98 -0.47 -3.45
N THR A 480 8.08 -1.35 -4.45
CA THR A 480 8.62 -0.98 -5.77
C THR A 480 7.61 -0.13 -6.55
N ILE A 481 8.04 0.44 -7.68
CA ILE A 481 7.14 1.22 -8.55
C ILE A 481 5.96 0.35 -9.01
N LYS A 482 6.24 -0.89 -9.41
CA LYS A 482 5.23 -1.84 -9.87
C LYS A 482 4.27 -2.23 -8.75
N GLU A 483 4.77 -2.45 -7.55
CA GLU A 483 3.93 -2.76 -6.37
C GLU A 483 3.04 -1.58 -5.98
N ARG A 484 3.55 -0.35 -6.02
CA ARG A 484 2.74 0.86 -5.82
C ARG A 484 1.64 1.02 -6.88
N GLN A 485 1.91 0.65 -8.13
CA GLN A 485 0.89 0.64 -9.19
C GLN A 485 -0.17 -0.43 -8.95
N ARG A 486 0.17 -1.57 -8.33
CA ARG A 486 -0.80 -2.61 -7.96
C ARG A 486 -1.70 -2.20 -6.79
N LEU A 487 -1.17 -1.39 -5.87
CA LEU A 487 -1.87 -0.95 -4.66
C LEU A 487 -3.22 -0.27 -4.95
N ILE A 488 -3.33 0.48 -6.05
CA ILE A 488 -4.57 1.22 -6.39
C ILE A 488 -5.78 0.31 -6.64
N PHE A 489 -5.56 -0.99 -6.84
CA PHE A 489 -6.61 -1.98 -7.09
C PHE A 489 -6.93 -2.85 -5.86
N ALA A 490 -6.27 -2.60 -4.73
CA ALA A 490 -6.55 -3.30 -3.48
C ALA A 490 -7.91 -2.87 -2.89
N ALA A 491 -8.30 -3.50 -1.77
CA ALA A 491 -9.51 -3.11 -1.05
C ALA A 491 -9.49 -1.60 -0.72
N ALA A 492 -10.64 -0.95 -0.85
CA ALA A 492 -10.77 0.51 -0.76
C ALA A 492 -10.22 1.09 0.54
N GLU A 493 -10.25 0.34 1.65
CA GLU A 493 -9.67 0.75 2.93
C GLU A 493 -8.16 1.02 2.83
N TYR A 494 -7.40 0.15 2.16
CA TYR A 494 -5.95 0.32 1.98
C TYR A 494 -5.64 1.43 0.97
N VAL A 495 -6.41 1.50 -0.12
CA VAL A 495 -6.25 2.54 -1.14
C VAL A 495 -6.50 3.92 -0.54
N ASN A 496 -7.63 4.07 0.16
CA ASN A 496 -7.99 5.33 0.80
C ASN A 496 -7.00 5.71 1.88
N TYR A 497 -6.54 4.74 2.69
CA TYR A 497 -5.50 5.00 3.68
C TYR A 497 -4.22 5.50 3.00
N PHE A 498 -3.72 4.78 1.99
CA PHE A 498 -2.49 5.15 1.28
C PHE A 498 -2.61 6.52 0.61
N LEU A 499 -3.69 6.80 -0.12
CA LEU A 499 -3.86 8.08 -0.81
C LEU A 499 -4.02 9.25 0.16
N ASN A 500 -4.71 9.07 1.29
CA ASN A 500 -5.01 10.15 2.22
C ASN A 500 -3.93 10.37 3.29
N GLN A 501 -3.25 9.31 3.72
CA GLN A 501 -2.32 9.34 4.86
C GLN A 501 -0.85 9.18 4.45
N VAL A 502 -0.57 8.49 3.34
CA VAL A 502 0.81 8.17 2.92
C VAL A 502 1.28 9.01 1.74
N LYS A 503 0.43 9.17 0.71
CA LYS A 503 0.80 9.87 -0.54
C LYS A 503 0.81 11.39 -0.40
N ARG A 504 0.25 11.95 0.70
CA ARG A 504 0.44 13.36 1.01
C ARG A 504 1.88 13.55 1.48
N ASP A 505 2.79 13.91 0.57
CA ASP A 505 4.08 14.46 1.00
C ASP A 505 3.79 15.81 1.66
N HIS A 506 3.71 15.78 2.98
CA HIS A 506 3.46 16.96 3.80
C HIS A 506 4.67 17.89 3.87
N SER A 507 5.75 17.60 3.13
CA SER A 507 6.99 18.37 3.18
C SER A 507 6.93 19.55 2.19
N PRO A 508 6.79 20.79 2.67
CA PRO A 508 6.83 21.96 1.80
C PRO A 508 8.21 22.13 1.16
N PRO A 509 8.35 22.80 0.00
CA PRO A 509 9.65 23.05 -0.60
C PRO A 509 10.48 24.01 0.28
N LEU A 510 11.79 23.74 0.37
CA LEU A 510 12.75 24.57 1.10
C LEU A 510 13.54 25.46 0.17
N LEU A 511 13.98 26.62 0.68
CA LEU A 511 14.99 27.43 0.01
C LEU A 511 16.29 26.64 -0.12
N LYS A 512 16.97 26.85 -1.24
CA LYS A 512 18.29 26.27 -1.49
C LYS A 512 19.30 26.61 -0.39
N SER A 513 19.29 27.85 0.10
CA SER A 513 20.15 28.30 1.20
C SER A 513 19.89 27.54 2.51
N THR A 514 18.65 27.19 2.79
CA THR A 514 18.27 26.36 3.96
C THR A 514 18.86 24.95 3.84
N VAL A 515 18.74 24.32 2.67
CA VAL A 515 19.31 22.98 2.41
C VAL A 515 20.84 23.02 2.50
N ASP A 516 21.48 24.06 1.94
CA ASP A 516 22.94 24.23 2.02
C ASP A 516 23.40 24.45 3.47
N ALA A 517 22.66 25.18 4.30
CA ALA A 517 22.97 25.34 5.72
C ALA A 517 22.87 24.00 6.50
N VAL A 518 21.87 23.16 6.19
CA VAL A 518 21.77 21.80 6.78
C VAL A 518 22.92 20.93 6.30
N ARG A 519 23.35 21.05 5.03
CA ARG A 519 24.53 20.35 4.51
C ARG A 519 25.80 20.76 5.25
N ASP A 520 25.97 22.05 5.54
CA ASP A 520 27.12 22.55 6.28
C ASP A 520 27.11 22.09 7.74
N LEU A 521 25.92 22.02 8.37
CA LEU A 521 25.73 21.38 9.68
C LEU A 521 26.23 19.92 9.63
N VAL A 522 25.74 19.12 8.68
CA VAL A 522 26.13 17.71 8.50
C VAL A 522 27.65 17.55 8.32
N ASN A 523 28.26 18.39 7.48
CA ASN A 523 29.71 18.35 7.26
C ASN A 523 30.51 18.64 8.54
N GLY A 524 29.99 19.52 9.39
CA GLY A 524 30.63 19.88 10.65
C GLY A 524 30.35 18.93 11.82
N SER A 525 29.24 18.17 11.77
CA SER A 525 28.78 17.37 12.92
C SER A 525 28.82 15.86 12.74
N VAL A 526 28.77 15.34 11.50
CA VAL A 526 28.76 13.89 11.25
C VAL A 526 30.17 13.42 10.93
N TYR A 527 30.67 12.43 11.68
CA TYR A 527 32.00 11.85 11.50
C TYR A 527 31.92 10.33 11.34
N ASN A 528 32.80 9.76 10.52
CA ASN A 528 32.77 8.34 10.21
C ASN A 528 32.98 7.48 11.46
N GLN A 529 33.87 7.91 12.36
CA GLN A 529 34.10 7.22 13.64
C GLN A 529 32.87 7.25 14.57
N GLY A 530 32.12 8.37 14.60
CA GLY A 530 30.89 8.49 15.36
C GLY A 530 29.77 7.58 14.84
N LEU A 531 29.74 7.34 13.53
CA LEU A 531 28.82 6.39 12.89
C LEU A 531 29.13 4.92 13.24
N TYR A 532 30.42 4.55 13.37
CA TYR A 532 30.81 3.18 13.74
C TYR A 532 30.69 2.86 15.23
N ALA A 533 31.08 3.80 16.10
CA ALA A 533 31.18 3.56 17.53
C ALA A 533 29.89 3.88 18.29
N ASN A 534 28.90 4.51 17.62
CA ASN A 534 27.71 5.11 18.25
C ASN A 534 28.07 6.04 19.42
N ARG A 535 29.32 6.55 19.44
CA ARG A 535 29.97 7.36 20.49
C ARG A 535 31.11 8.18 19.85
N VAL A 536 31.41 9.35 20.40
CA VAL A 536 32.54 10.19 19.97
C VAL A 536 33.84 9.68 20.61
N LEU A 537 34.84 9.30 19.81
CA LEU A 537 36.11 8.74 20.29
C LEU A 537 37.20 9.80 20.55
N ASP A 538 37.19 10.92 19.83
CA ASP A 538 38.07 12.09 20.08
C ASP A 538 37.25 13.26 20.63
N TRP A 539 36.94 13.17 21.92
CA TRP A 539 36.06 14.09 22.64
C TRP A 539 36.56 15.55 22.65
N ALA A 540 37.87 15.79 22.57
CA ALA A 540 38.42 17.14 22.73
C ALA A 540 38.32 17.99 21.45
N THR A 541 38.43 17.35 20.27
CA THR A 541 38.51 18.05 18.98
C THR A 541 37.19 17.95 18.20
N GLN A 542 36.58 16.76 18.17
CA GLN A 542 35.34 16.53 17.41
C GLN A 542 34.15 17.22 18.09
N THR A 543 34.01 17.14 19.42
CA THR A 543 32.91 17.80 20.14
C THR A 543 32.94 19.32 19.95
N ARG A 544 34.12 19.96 19.98
CA ARG A 544 34.23 21.41 19.74
C ARG A 544 33.77 21.81 18.33
N GLN A 545 34.09 21.00 17.33
CA GLN A 545 33.66 21.25 15.95
C GLN A 545 32.16 21.01 15.77
N VAL A 546 31.62 19.92 16.33
CA VAL A 546 30.18 19.65 16.36
C VAL A 546 29.43 20.81 17.00
N MET A 547 29.84 21.25 18.19
CA MET A 547 29.22 22.38 18.91
C MET A 547 29.26 23.66 18.07
N ALA A 548 30.42 24.00 17.50
CA ALA A 548 30.54 25.19 16.66
C ALA A 548 29.61 25.15 15.43
N SER A 549 29.42 23.98 14.82
CA SER A 549 28.51 23.80 13.69
C SER A 549 27.05 23.91 14.08
N TYR A 550 26.63 23.31 15.20
CA TYR A 550 25.27 23.47 15.72
C TYR A 550 24.99 24.92 16.17
N ASP A 551 25.94 25.58 16.83
CA ASP A 551 25.82 26.99 17.20
C ASP A 551 25.67 27.90 15.98
N SER A 552 26.45 27.64 14.93
CA SER A 552 26.36 28.36 13.66
C SER A 552 25.00 28.14 13.00
N PHE A 553 24.54 26.88 12.96
CA PHE A 553 23.23 26.56 12.40
C PHE A 553 22.09 27.16 13.21
N ARG A 554 22.19 27.22 14.55
CA ARG A 554 21.18 27.85 15.42
C ARG A 554 21.04 29.34 15.12
N LYS A 555 22.15 30.05 14.92
CA LYS A 555 22.12 31.47 14.51
C LYS A 555 21.39 31.64 13.18
N PHE A 556 21.68 30.78 12.20
CA PHE A 556 20.98 30.75 10.93
C PHE A 556 19.48 30.45 11.11
N TYR A 557 19.14 29.38 11.82
CA TYR A 557 17.77 28.92 12.08
C TYR A 557 16.90 29.99 12.76
N ASN A 558 17.46 30.70 13.75
CA ASN A 558 16.75 31.78 14.44
C ASN A 558 16.50 33.00 13.54
N GLN A 559 17.35 33.21 12.53
CA GLN A 559 17.23 34.28 11.54
C GLN A 559 16.31 33.91 10.36
N LEU A 560 15.88 32.64 10.23
CA LEU A 560 14.96 32.23 9.17
C LEU A 560 13.61 32.94 9.30
N PRO A 561 12.99 33.36 8.18
CA PRO A 561 11.60 33.77 8.16
C PRO A 561 10.69 32.71 8.79
N ALA A 562 9.64 33.13 9.49
CA ALA A 562 8.75 32.22 10.22
C ALA A 562 8.18 31.10 9.32
N GLU A 563 7.80 31.45 8.09
CA GLU A 563 7.31 30.49 7.09
C GLU A 563 8.38 29.47 6.69
N GLU A 564 9.62 29.91 6.41
CA GLU A 564 10.71 29.00 6.01
C GLU A 564 11.14 28.08 7.16
N ARG A 565 11.11 28.60 8.38
CA ARG A 565 11.37 27.81 9.60
C ARG A 565 10.31 26.74 9.80
N HIS A 566 9.03 27.11 9.64
CA HIS A 566 7.93 26.13 9.65
C HIS A 566 8.12 25.08 8.56
N ASN A 567 8.50 25.50 7.35
CA ASN A 567 8.75 24.58 6.24
C ASN A 567 9.90 23.60 6.54
N LEU A 568 10.98 24.08 7.16
CA LEU A 568 12.10 23.25 7.59
C LEU A 568 11.64 22.25 8.65
N ASN A 569 10.95 22.69 9.70
CA ASN A 569 10.45 21.82 10.77
C ASN A 569 9.49 20.75 10.27
N ALA A 570 8.64 21.09 9.30
CA ALA A 570 7.69 20.17 8.67
C ALA A 570 8.34 19.20 7.68
N GLN A 571 9.65 19.25 7.44
CA GLN A 571 10.30 18.31 6.53
C GLN A 571 10.23 16.89 7.08
N SER A 572 9.59 16.01 6.33
CA SER A 572 9.56 14.59 6.63
C SER A 572 10.82 13.90 6.13
N ILE A 573 11.53 13.19 7.01
CA ILE A 573 12.82 12.54 6.78
C ILE A 573 12.72 11.04 7.13
N SER A 574 13.00 10.18 6.16
CA SER A 574 13.00 8.72 6.34
C SER A 574 14.39 8.18 6.72
N ARG A 575 14.55 7.52 7.87
CA ARG A 575 15.78 6.83 8.31
C ARG A 575 15.47 5.38 8.67
N ASP A 576 16.20 4.40 8.12
CA ASP A 576 16.17 2.98 8.53
C ASP A 576 14.80 2.42 8.92
N PHE A 577 13.79 2.67 8.06
CA PHE A 577 12.39 2.21 8.21
C PHE A 577 11.48 3.02 9.14
N GLU A 578 11.93 4.18 9.61
CA GLU A 578 11.16 5.16 10.38
C GLU A 578 11.10 6.50 9.64
N GLU A 579 10.01 7.24 9.82
CA GLU A 579 9.84 8.58 9.28
C GLU A 579 9.56 9.57 10.42
N GLY A 580 10.37 10.63 10.50
CA GLY A 580 10.26 11.67 11.52
C GLY A 580 10.44 13.05 10.88
N THR A 581 10.03 14.10 11.57
CA THR A 581 10.20 15.46 11.07
C THR A 581 11.58 16.02 11.40
N PHE A 582 12.04 17.04 10.67
CA PHE A 582 13.27 17.74 11.01
C PHE A 582 13.24 18.24 12.46
N GLU A 583 12.10 18.76 12.91
CA GLU A 583 11.90 19.24 14.29
C GLU A 583 12.08 18.10 15.31
N GLU A 584 11.45 16.94 15.09
CA GLU A 584 11.59 15.78 15.98
C GLU A 584 13.06 15.33 16.11
N TYR A 585 13.77 15.22 14.98
CA TYR A 585 15.18 14.85 14.99
C TYR A 585 16.09 15.94 15.55
N PHE A 586 15.75 17.22 15.35
CA PHE A 586 16.52 18.34 15.87
C PHE A 586 16.35 18.48 17.39
N ASP A 587 15.13 18.29 17.89
CA ASP A 587 14.79 18.29 19.31
C ASP A 587 15.41 17.09 20.04
N GLN A 588 15.44 15.90 19.45
CA GLN A 588 16.11 14.72 20.03
C GLN A 588 17.62 14.94 20.24
N ILE A 589 18.27 15.65 19.32
CA ILE A 589 19.71 15.93 19.44
C ILE A 589 20.00 17.03 20.46
N TRP A 590 19.07 17.96 20.68
CA TRP A 590 19.36 19.24 21.36
C TRP A 590 18.57 19.49 22.65
N GLY A 591 17.46 18.78 22.87
CA GLY A 591 16.53 18.99 23.99
C GLY A 591 15.69 20.27 23.86
N GLN A 592 14.55 20.33 24.56
CA GLN A 592 13.69 21.52 24.62
C GLN A 592 14.22 22.61 25.56
N ASP A 593 15.10 22.26 26.51
CA ASP A 593 15.70 23.17 27.49
C ASP A 593 17.14 23.50 27.10
N ASP A 594 17.47 24.78 27.01
CA ASP A 594 18.74 25.39 26.58
C ASP A 594 20.04 24.65 26.99
N GLY A 595 20.37 23.55 26.31
CA GLY A 595 21.71 22.95 26.30
C GLY A 595 22.01 21.91 27.38
N ASP A 596 21.04 21.16 27.90
CA ASP A 596 21.29 20.03 28.81
C ASP A 596 21.59 18.72 28.03
N TRP A 597 22.49 18.80 27.04
CA TRP A 597 22.92 17.68 26.16
C TRP A 597 23.61 16.54 26.92
N GLU A 598 23.98 16.76 28.19
CA GLU A 598 24.60 15.74 29.06
C GLU A 598 23.60 14.72 29.61
N LYS A 599 22.28 14.96 29.52
CA LYS A 599 21.26 14.09 30.12
C LYS A 599 20.72 12.98 29.21
N GLU A 600 20.84 13.10 27.89
CA GLU A 600 20.40 12.07 26.94
C GLU A 600 21.57 11.65 26.03
N ASN A 601 22.03 10.40 26.19
CA ASN A 601 23.25 9.82 25.59
C ASN A 601 23.17 9.59 24.06
N GLU A 602 22.45 10.41 23.31
CA GLU A 602 22.21 10.16 21.88
C GLU A 602 23.33 10.74 20.99
N CYS A 603 23.93 9.88 20.16
CA CYS A 603 25.08 10.24 19.34
C CYS A 603 24.67 11.19 18.19
N THR A 604 25.19 12.42 18.22
CA THR A 604 24.96 13.48 17.21
C THR A 604 25.26 13.01 15.78
N SER A 605 26.28 12.17 15.60
CA SER A 605 26.63 11.60 14.29
C SER A 605 25.59 10.59 13.79
N SER A 606 24.98 9.80 14.69
CA SER A 606 23.98 8.79 14.32
C SER A 606 22.64 9.44 13.93
N PHE A 607 22.23 10.48 14.64
CA PHE A 607 21.05 11.26 14.27
C PHE A 607 21.29 12.19 13.07
N GLY A 608 22.51 12.71 12.90
CA GLY A 608 22.89 13.48 11.73
C GLY A 608 22.74 12.73 10.39
N GLN A 609 22.61 11.40 10.40
CA GLN A 609 22.24 10.63 9.20
C GLN A 609 20.85 11.01 8.66
N ALA A 610 19.91 11.42 9.51
CA ALA A 610 18.61 11.94 9.08
C ALA A 610 18.81 13.23 8.26
N PHE A 611 19.66 14.14 8.73
CA PHE A 611 19.98 15.37 8.01
C PHE A 611 20.76 15.12 6.71
N VAL A 612 21.62 14.10 6.67
CA VAL A 612 22.21 13.60 5.42
C VAL A 612 21.11 13.23 4.44
N LYS A 613 20.12 12.44 4.88
CA LYS A 613 19.00 12.02 4.03
C LYS A 613 18.25 13.23 3.48
N LEU A 614 17.87 14.18 4.35
CA LEU A 614 17.18 15.42 3.95
C LEU A 614 17.96 16.15 2.84
N VAL A 615 19.27 16.32 3.00
CA VAL A 615 20.11 16.98 2.00
C VAL A 615 20.14 16.17 0.70
N THR A 616 20.28 14.83 0.76
CA THR A 616 20.27 13.98 -0.45
C THR A 616 18.91 13.94 -1.17
N ASP A 617 17.83 14.28 -0.47
CA ASP A 617 16.50 14.40 -1.09
C ASP A 617 16.38 15.65 -1.96
N TYR A 618 17.13 16.71 -1.67
CA TYR A 618 17.12 17.96 -2.43
C TYR A 618 18.34 18.14 -3.35
N SER A 619 19.50 17.60 -2.96
CA SER A 619 20.79 17.94 -3.55
C SER A 619 21.70 16.73 -3.76
N HIS A 620 22.43 16.74 -4.87
CA HIS A 620 23.53 15.81 -5.14
C HIS A 620 24.92 16.40 -4.81
N LYS A 621 24.99 17.58 -4.20
CA LYS A 621 26.28 18.16 -3.78
C LYS A 621 27.03 17.17 -2.87
N PRO A 622 28.34 17.02 -3.08
CA PRO A 622 29.13 16.16 -2.20
C PRO A 622 29.25 16.76 -0.80
N PHE A 623 29.26 15.87 0.18
CA PHE A 623 29.70 16.13 1.56
C PHE A 623 31.23 16.16 1.65
N LYS A 624 31.76 16.40 2.85
CA LYS A 624 33.21 16.29 3.11
C LYS A 624 33.71 14.90 2.73
N LYS A 625 34.95 14.83 2.25
CA LYS A 625 35.56 13.60 1.72
C LYS A 625 35.46 12.40 2.67
N GLU A 626 35.63 12.63 3.97
CA GLU A 626 35.51 11.60 5.00
C GLU A 626 34.13 10.90 5.00
N LEU A 627 33.04 11.65 4.78
CA LEU A 627 31.69 11.10 4.72
C LEU A 627 31.42 10.41 3.39
N GLU A 628 31.91 10.97 2.28
CA GLU A 628 31.78 10.38 0.94
C GLU A 628 32.49 9.03 0.82
N ASP A 629 33.63 8.88 1.51
CA ASP A 629 34.41 7.64 1.53
C ASP A 629 34.00 6.69 2.69
N SER A 630 32.95 7.04 3.45
CA SER A 630 32.50 6.25 4.61
C SER A 630 31.83 4.95 4.18
N LYS A 631 32.27 3.82 4.76
CA LYS A 631 31.54 2.54 4.60
C LYS A 631 30.39 2.36 5.61
N ALA A 632 30.34 3.18 6.66
CA ALA A 632 29.24 3.17 7.64
C ALA A 632 27.99 3.88 7.10
N LEU A 633 28.17 4.83 6.18
CA LEU A 633 27.10 5.61 5.56
C LEU A 633 27.05 5.30 4.06
N ASN A 634 26.08 4.49 3.63
CA ASN A 634 25.92 4.19 2.21
C ASN A 634 25.23 5.36 1.47
N LEU A 635 26.00 6.43 1.19
CA LEU A 635 25.52 7.63 0.51
C LEU A 635 25.02 7.36 -0.91
N GLU A 636 25.62 6.38 -1.60
CA GLU A 636 25.17 5.97 -2.93
C GLU A 636 23.76 5.38 -2.87
N TYR A 637 23.51 4.49 -1.89
CA TYR A 637 22.18 3.98 -1.60
C TYR A 637 21.21 5.10 -1.22
N MET A 638 21.57 5.99 -0.30
CA MET A 638 20.71 7.11 0.12
C MET A 638 20.31 8.01 -1.05
N ARG A 639 21.25 8.33 -1.95
CA ARG A 639 21.02 9.11 -3.17
C ARG A 639 20.14 8.36 -4.17
N SER A 640 20.33 7.04 -4.32
CA SER A 640 19.44 6.21 -5.16
C SER A 640 18.00 6.18 -4.65
N GLN A 641 17.83 6.32 -3.33
CA GLN A 641 16.55 6.37 -2.62
C GLN A 641 16.07 7.81 -2.37
N SER A 642 16.61 8.79 -3.10
CA SER A 642 16.24 10.20 -3.00
C SER A 642 14.76 10.41 -3.38
N LYS A 643 14.05 11.24 -2.60
CA LYS A 643 12.70 11.73 -2.93
C LYS A 643 12.71 12.78 -4.06
N LYS A 644 13.89 13.20 -4.54
CA LYS A 644 14.08 14.16 -5.65
C LYS A 644 13.26 15.45 -5.49
N ARG A 645 13.31 16.03 -4.30
CA ARG A 645 12.58 17.23 -3.91
C ARG A 645 13.09 18.47 -4.63
N VAL A 646 12.21 19.45 -4.75
CA VAL A 646 12.46 20.69 -5.50
C VAL A 646 12.63 21.86 -4.54
N TYR A 647 13.59 22.73 -4.83
CA TYR A 647 13.79 23.96 -4.06
C TYR A 647 12.64 24.95 -4.27
N LYS A 648 12.31 25.72 -3.23
CA LYS A 648 11.28 26.77 -3.26
C LYS A 648 11.64 27.88 -4.25
N ASP A 649 12.92 28.20 -4.35
CA ASP A 649 13.52 29.18 -5.26
C ASP A 649 14.07 28.55 -6.55
N SER A 650 13.56 27.37 -6.93
CA SER A 650 13.96 26.70 -8.17
C SER A 650 13.46 27.43 -9.44
N LEU A 651 14.21 27.29 -10.54
CA LEU A 651 13.75 27.74 -11.84
C LEU A 651 12.52 26.94 -12.28
N PRO A 652 11.60 27.54 -13.06
CA PRO A 652 10.44 26.82 -13.60
C PRO A 652 10.85 25.54 -14.36
N PRO A 653 10.02 24.47 -14.33
CA PRO A 653 10.33 23.19 -14.99
C PRO A 653 10.70 23.33 -16.47
N ALA A 654 9.99 24.20 -17.20
CA ALA A 654 10.25 24.46 -18.63
C ALA A 654 11.64 25.07 -18.88
N GLU A 655 12.09 25.97 -18.01
CA GLU A 655 13.42 26.58 -18.11
C GLU A 655 14.52 25.58 -17.74
N CYS A 656 14.29 24.75 -16.71
CA CYS A 656 15.20 23.64 -16.38
C CYS A 656 15.37 22.70 -17.59
N LEU A 657 14.27 22.31 -18.22
CA LEU A 657 14.29 21.46 -19.41
C LEU A 657 15.06 22.11 -20.57
N ARG A 658 14.83 23.41 -20.83
CA ARG A 658 15.56 24.19 -21.84
C ARG A 658 17.06 24.13 -21.61
N ARG A 659 17.50 24.42 -20.38
CA ARG A 659 18.92 24.43 -20.01
C ARG A 659 19.55 23.05 -20.11
N ILE A 660 18.85 21.98 -19.68
CA ILE A 660 19.32 20.60 -19.86
C ILE A 660 19.53 20.28 -21.34
N LYS A 661 18.58 20.64 -22.22
CA LYS A 661 18.72 20.42 -23.66
C LYS A 661 19.95 21.15 -24.23
N ILE A 662 20.18 22.40 -23.81
CA ILE A 662 21.36 23.19 -24.21
C ILE A 662 22.66 22.51 -23.73
N ILE A 663 22.72 22.01 -22.50
CA ILE A 663 23.88 21.26 -21.98
C ILE A 663 24.16 20.04 -22.85
N VAL A 664 23.13 19.28 -23.24
CA VAL A 664 23.28 18.09 -24.09
C VAL A 664 23.79 18.46 -25.48
N VAL A 665 23.18 19.48 -26.11
CA VAL A 665 23.63 19.94 -27.43
C VAL A 665 25.10 20.37 -27.35
N SER A 666 25.45 21.19 -26.36
CA SER A 666 26.82 21.65 -26.14
C SER A 666 27.77 20.48 -25.90
N LEU A 667 27.40 19.48 -25.09
CA LEU A 667 28.18 18.27 -24.88
C LEU A 667 28.42 17.48 -26.18
N MET A 668 27.43 17.44 -27.06
CA MET A 668 27.50 16.69 -28.32
C MET A 668 28.14 17.48 -29.47
N SER A 669 28.29 18.80 -29.36
CA SER A 669 28.90 19.65 -30.40
C SER A 669 30.27 20.21 -30.03
N HIS A 670 30.62 20.27 -28.73
CA HIS A 670 31.89 20.82 -28.27
C HIS A 670 33.07 19.91 -28.62
N SER A 671 34.15 20.51 -29.12
CA SER A 671 35.37 19.79 -29.52
C SER A 671 36.35 19.68 -28.36
N PHE A 672 36.11 18.73 -27.45
CA PHE A 672 36.94 18.54 -26.25
C PHE A 672 38.39 18.17 -26.60
N GLN A 673 39.32 19.01 -26.17
CA GLN A 673 40.74 18.64 -26.14
C GLN A 673 40.98 17.69 -24.97
N ASN A 674 41.46 16.47 -25.25
CA ASN A 674 41.54 15.41 -24.25
C ASN A 674 42.96 15.21 -23.70
N VAL A 675 43.08 15.17 -22.38
CA VAL A 675 44.22 14.60 -21.65
C VAL A 675 43.63 13.49 -20.76
N GLY A 676 43.67 12.24 -21.22
CA GLY A 676 43.11 11.08 -20.50
C GLY A 676 42.18 10.17 -21.34
N ARG A 677 41.34 9.37 -20.66
CA ARG A 677 40.40 8.42 -21.32
C ARG A 677 39.33 9.20 -22.10
N THR A 678 39.32 9.01 -23.42
CA THR A 678 38.26 9.52 -24.31
C THR A 678 37.13 8.50 -24.41
N ILE A 679 35.90 8.96 -24.29
CA ILE A 679 34.69 8.16 -24.44
C ILE A 679 33.98 8.61 -25.72
N ASN A 680 33.58 7.66 -26.57
CA ASN A 680 32.77 7.96 -27.74
C ASN A 680 31.30 7.85 -27.34
N LEU A 681 30.63 9.00 -27.19
CA LEU A 681 29.20 9.04 -26.93
C LEU A 681 28.44 9.03 -28.24
N LYS A 682 27.40 8.20 -28.30
CA LYS A 682 26.47 8.15 -29.42
C LYS A 682 25.08 8.51 -28.93
N LEU A 683 24.49 9.51 -29.56
CA LEU A 683 23.10 9.89 -29.37
C LEU A 683 22.42 9.90 -30.74
N TRP A 684 21.57 8.91 -30.98
CA TRP A 684 20.93 8.68 -32.27
C TRP A 684 21.97 8.44 -33.39
N ASP A 685 21.96 9.24 -34.45
CA ASP A 685 22.93 9.25 -35.56
C ASP A 685 24.06 10.29 -35.36
N CYS A 686 24.20 10.84 -34.15
CA CYS A 686 25.25 11.80 -33.81
C CYS A 686 26.26 11.16 -32.84
N GLU A 687 27.54 11.45 -33.06
CA GLU A 687 28.61 10.97 -32.19
C GLU A 687 29.55 12.11 -31.80
N ASN A 688 30.06 12.08 -30.57
CA ASN A 688 31.08 13.00 -30.09
C ASN A 688 32.08 12.30 -29.16
N LYS A 689 33.33 12.78 -29.17
CA LYS A 689 34.39 12.34 -28.25
C LYS A 689 34.39 13.24 -27.03
N VAL A 690 34.01 12.69 -25.88
CA VAL A 690 33.84 13.45 -24.64
C VAL A 690 34.77 12.95 -23.53
N THR A 691 34.78 13.71 -22.44
CA THR A 691 35.42 13.34 -21.18
C THR A 691 34.52 12.44 -20.33
N ALA A 692 35.07 11.77 -19.30
CA ALA A 692 34.29 10.99 -18.35
C ALA A 692 33.22 11.81 -17.59
N THR A 693 33.44 13.12 -17.41
CA THR A 693 32.42 14.02 -16.86
C THR A 693 31.25 14.19 -17.83
N GLY A 694 31.53 14.26 -19.14
CA GLY A 694 30.51 14.31 -20.18
C GLY A 694 29.63 13.06 -20.24
N GLU A 695 30.24 11.87 -20.13
CA GLU A 695 29.49 10.60 -20.02
C GLU A 695 28.55 10.59 -18.83
N LYS A 696 29.05 10.98 -17.65
CA LYS A 696 28.22 11.11 -16.43
C LYS A 696 27.05 12.07 -16.59
N ILE A 697 27.24 13.20 -17.28
CA ILE A 697 26.15 14.15 -17.56
C ILE A 697 25.06 13.45 -18.36
N LEU A 698 25.42 12.78 -19.47
CA LEU A 698 24.43 12.14 -20.33
C LEU A 698 23.71 10.97 -19.64
N ASP A 699 24.44 10.13 -18.92
CA ASP A 699 23.88 8.98 -18.20
C ASP A 699 22.79 9.39 -17.20
N LYS A 700 22.99 10.53 -16.52
CA LYS A 700 22.06 11.02 -15.50
C LYS A 700 20.76 11.61 -16.03
N ILE A 701 20.69 11.96 -17.33
CA ILE A 701 19.49 12.52 -17.98
C ILE A 701 19.00 11.65 -19.14
N LYS A 702 19.51 10.43 -19.26
CA LYS A 702 19.13 9.51 -20.32
C LYS A 702 17.63 9.21 -20.32
N HIS A 703 17.01 9.11 -19.14
CA HIS A 703 15.56 8.94 -18.99
C HIS A 703 14.76 10.12 -19.57
N LEU A 704 15.22 11.37 -19.41
CA LEU A 704 14.58 12.54 -20.00
C LEU A 704 14.63 12.52 -21.54
N ILE A 705 15.75 12.06 -22.11
CA ILE A 705 15.99 12.07 -23.56
C ILE A 705 15.37 10.86 -24.25
N GLU A 706 15.47 9.66 -23.68
CA GLU A 706 14.95 8.43 -24.28
C GLU A 706 13.46 8.21 -23.97
N ASN A 707 13.02 8.48 -22.73
CA ASN A 707 11.67 8.12 -22.24
C ASN A 707 10.72 9.32 -22.04
N ASN A 708 11.20 10.56 -22.16
CA ASN A 708 10.44 11.80 -21.92
C ASN A 708 9.89 11.94 -20.47
N GLU A 709 10.59 11.38 -19.49
CA GLU A 709 10.18 11.40 -18.08
C GLU A 709 10.53 12.73 -17.39
N GLN A 710 9.62 13.71 -17.44
CA GLN A 710 9.88 15.10 -16.97
C GLN A 710 9.53 15.40 -15.50
N GLU A 711 9.05 14.40 -14.75
CA GLU A 711 8.53 14.57 -13.37
C GLU A 711 9.53 15.25 -12.41
N HIS A 712 10.83 14.98 -12.59
CA HIS A 712 11.90 15.48 -11.72
C HIS A 712 12.87 16.44 -12.41
N VAL A 713 12.46 17.09 -13.49
CA VAL A 713 13.35 17.89 -14.34
C VAL A 713 14.10 19.00 -13.61
N GLN A 714 13.48 19.62 -12.59
CA GLN A 714 14.12 20.65 -11.77
C GLN A 714 15.24 20.05 -10.91
N PHE A 715 15.00 18.89 -10.28
CA PHE A 715 16.01 18.17 -9.53
C PHE A 715 17.16 17.70 -10.44
N ASP A 716 16.83 17.15 -11.61
CA ASP A 716 17.83 16.69 -12.59
C ASP A 716 18.72 17.85 -13.06
N TYR A 717 18.16 19.04 -13.27
CA TYR A 717 18.93 20.24 -13.63
C TYR A 717 19.97 20.60 -12.55
N TYR A 718 19.55 20.72 -11.28
CA TYR A 718 20.46 21.07 -10.19
C TYR A 718 21.48 19.95 -9.88
N MET A 719 21.10 18.69 -10.09
CA MET A 719 22.02 17.57 -9.99
C MET A 719 23.12 17.66 -11.06
N LEU A 720 22.80 18.09 -12.29
CA LEU A 720 23.81 18.31 -13.32
C LEU A 720 24.73 19.49 -13.02
N THR A 721 24.16 20.65 -12.70
CA THR A 721 24.94 21.88 -12.53
C THR A 721 25.80 21.83 -11.28
N GLU A 722 25.27 21.34 -10.15
CA GLU A 722 25.97 21.35 -8.87
C GLU A 722 26.66 20.01 -8.58
N GLY A 723 25.93 18.91 -8.79
CA GLY A 723 26.37 17.56 -8.44
C GLY A 723 27.38 16.97 -9.43
N VAL A 724 27.32 17.34 -10.71
CA VAL A 724 28.27 16.83 -11.73
C VAL A 724 29.25 17.90 -12.17
N ALA A 725 28.78 19.05 -12.68
CA ALA A 725 29.65 20.09 -13.19
C ALA A 725 30.39 20.86 -12.08
N GLY A 726 29.67 21.25 -11.02
CA GLY A 726 30.27 21.89 -9.83
C GLY A 726 31.27 20.98 -9.10
N GLU A 727 30.93 19.72 -8.88
CA GLU A 727 31.85 18.73 -8.31
C GLU A 727 33.11 18.58 -9.20
N ALA A 728 32.92 18.48 -10.51
CA ALA A 728 34.02 18.39 -11.44
C ALA A 728 35.00 19.55 -11.20
N LEU A 729 34.53 20.80 -11.19
CA LEU A 729 35.37 21.98 -10.99
C LEU A 729 36.17 21.97 -9.67
N THR A 730 35.66 21.34 -8.61
CA THR A 730 36.32 21.33 -7.29
C THR A 730 37.31 20.18 -7.10
N ARG A 731 37.01 18.96 -7.58
CA ARG A 731 37.80 17.75 -7.23
C ARG A 731 38.93 17.37 -8.18
N SER A 732 38.92 17.83 -9.44
CA SER A 732 39.89 17.32 -10.45
C SER A 732 40.49 18.35 -11.40
N PRO A 733 41.05 19.48 -10.92
CA PRO A 733 41.65 20.48 -11.81
C PRO A 733 42.92 19.97 -12.54
N LYS A 734 43.65 19.00 -11.97
CA LYS A 734 44.98 18.57 -12.48
C LYS A 734 44.95 17.65 -13.69
N THR A 735 43.80 17.05 -14.04
CA THR A 735 43.66 16.10 -15.16
C THR A 735 42.76 16.61 -16.28
N ARG A 736 42.40 17.91 -16.25
CA ARG A 736 41.49 18.51 -17.24
C ARG A 736 42.20 19.57 -18.07
N THR A 737 41.79 19.67 -19.32
CA THR A 737 42.25 20.76 -20.19
C THR A 737 41.62 22.09 -19.78
N PRO A 738 42.30 23.22 -20.05
CA PRO A 738 41.73 24.55 -19.82
C PRO A 738 40.37 24.73 -20.51
N ASP A 739 40.23 24.21 -21.73
CA ASP A 739 39.00 24.21 -22.52
C ASP A 739 37.83 23.51 -21.80
N THR A 740 38.03 22.28 -21.33
CA THR A 740 37.00 21.55 -20.55
C THR A 740 36.62 22.31 -19.27
N THR A 741 37.58 23.00 -18.64
CA THR A 741 37.33 23.79 -17.43
C THR A 741 36.48 25.02 -17.73
N ILE A 742 36.73 25.71 -18.85
CA ILE A 742 35.94 26.85 -19.32
C ILE A 742 34.51 26.41 -19.63
N TRP A 743 34.34 25.27 -20.30
CA TRP A 743 33.03 24.70 -20.59
C TRP A 743 32.23 24.34 -19.33
N LEU A 744 32.87 23.70 -18.34
CA LEU A 744 32.20 23.40 -17.06
C LEU A 744 31.84 24.68 -16.30
N LYS A 745 32.70 25.71 -16.34
CA LYS A 745 32.39 27.02 -15.74
C LYS A 745 31.20 27.67 -16.41
N SER A 746 31.06 27.61 -17.73
CA SER A 746 29.92 28.24 -18.41
C SER A 746 28.58 27.60 -18.05
N ILE A 747 28.57 26.30 -17.70
CA ILE A 747 27.39 25.62 -17.15
C ILE A 747 27.11 26.10 -15.72
N ASN A 748 28.14 26.15 -14.87
CA ASN A 748 28.01 26.46 -13.44
C ASN A 748 27.75 27.95 -13.16
N GLU A 749 28.32 28.85 -13.96
CA GLU A 749 28.13 30.31 -13.90
C GLU A 749 26.95 30.78 -14.78
N GLU A 750 26.20 29.83 -15.35
CA GLU A 750 25.02 30.05 -16.20
C GLU A 750 25.26 30.87 -17.48
N THR A 751 26.51 31.16 -17.84
CA THR A 751 26.83 31.96 -19.02
C THR A 751 26.47 31.24 -20.33
N LEU A 752 26.43 29.90 -20.32
CA LEU A 752 26.01 29.07 -21.47
C LEU A 752 24.55 29.33 -21.89
N PHE A 753 23.71 29.82 -20.98
CA PHE A 753 22.26 29.97 -21.20
C PHE A 753 21.84 31.40 -21.54
N ASN A 754 22.80 32.33 -21.60
CA ASN A 754 22.53 33.74 -21.84
C ASN A 754 21.98 33.96 -23.26
N ASP A 755 20.86 34.68 -23.37
CA ASP A 755 20.21 35.00 -24.64
C ASP A 755 21.13 35.72 -25.63
N ALA A 756 22.13 36.48 -25.15
CA ALA A 756 23.12 37.14 -25.99
C ALA A 756 24.12 36.16 -26.65
N GLN A 757 24.31 34.98 -26.06
CA GLN A 757 25.21 33.93 -26.53
C GLN A 757 24.45 32.68 -27.00
N LEU A 758 23.12 32.78 -27.15
CA LEU A 758 22.28 31.66 -27.54
C LEU A 758 22.68 31.15 -28.93
N THR A 759 22.94 29.85 -29.02
CA THR A 759 23.28 29.14 -30.26
C THR A 759 22.29 28.03 -30.61
N CYS A 760 21.36 27.71 -29.71
CA CYS A 760 20.36 26.67 -29.90
C CYS A 760 18.96 27.28 -29.98
N PHE A 761 18.14 26.81 -30.93
CA PHE A 761 16.86 27.41 -31.27
C PHE A 761 15.82 26.33 -31.56
N ASP A 762 14.55 26.71 -31.53
CA ASP A 762 13.47 25.81 -31.93
C ASP A 762 13.58 25.43 -33.42
N PRO A 763 13.30 24.16 -33.79
CA PRO A 763 13.39 23.69 -35.16
C PRO A 763 12.66 24.56 -36.18
N GLU A 764 11.46 25.03 -35.82
CA GLU A 764 10.63 25.89 -36.65
C GLU A 764 11.29 27.25 -36.87
N LEU A 765 11.90 27.83 -35.83
CA LEU A 765 12.62 29.09 -35.94
C LEU A 765 13.86 28.96 -36.83
N LEU A 766 14.63 27.87 -36.67
CA LEU A 766 15.77 27.56 -37.53
C LEU A 766 15.35 27.45 -38.99
N PHE A 767 14.23 26.78 -39.25
CA PHE A 767 13.72 26.60 -40.60
C PHE A 767 13.31 27.95 -41.23
N VAL A 768 12.52 28.75 -40.52
CA VAL A 768 12.03 30.05 -41.00
C VAL A 768 13.18 31.05 -41.19
N GLY A 769 14.17 31.07 -40.29
CA GLY A 769 15.30 31.99 -40.35
C GLY A 769 16.33 31.65 -41.44
N LEU A 770 16.55 30.36 -41.70
CA LEU A 770 17.55 29.92 -42.70
C LEU A 770 16.99 29.83 -44.12
N LEU A 771 15.67 29.67 -44.29
CA LEU A 771 15.07 29.50 -45.61
C LEU A 771 15.31 30.68 -46.59
N PRO A 772 15.19 31.97 -46.19
CA PRO A 772 15.46 33.11 -47.07
C PRO A 772 16.90 33.13 -47.62
N ARG A 773 17.85 32.55 -46.88
CA ARG A 773 19.27 32.46 -47.27
C ARG A 773 19.52 31.52 -48.44
N LEU A 774 18.52 30.74 -48.88
CA LEU A 774 18.64 29.95 -50.10
C LEU A 774 18.58 30.78 -51.39
N GLU A 775 18.18 32.05 -51.30
CA GLU A 775 18.07 32.95 -52.46
C GLU A 775 19.40 33.62 -52.81
N THR A 776 20.35 33.64 -51.88
CA THR A 776 21.72 34.10 -52.12
C THR A 776 22.53 33.00 -52.80
N ARG A 777 23.05 33.23 -54.02
CA ARG A 777 23.87 32.25 -54.77
C ARG A 777 25.29 32.15 -54.21
N ASP A 778 25.48 31.38 -53.14
CA ASP A 778 26.81 31.11 -52.59
C ASP A 778 27.03 29.62 -52.27
N ALA A 779 28.27 29.25 -51.95
CA ALA A 779 28.62 27.87 -51.62
C ALA A 779 27.96 27.36 -50.31
N THR A 780 27.40 28.26 -49.50
CA THR A 780 26.73 27.92 -48.23
C THR A 780 25.26 27.54 -48.43
N THR A 781 24.69 27.86 -49.60
CA THR A 781 23.32 27.48 -50.01
C THR A 781 23.09 25.96 -49.96
N GLU A 782 24.03 25.14 -50.42
CA GLU A 782 23.83 23.67 -50.47
C GLU A 782 23.86 23.02 -49.08
N ALA A 783 24.74 23.51 -48.19
CA ALA A 783 24.80 23.03 -46.81
C ALA A 783 23.53 23.39 -46.01
N ILE A 784 23.03 24.62 -46.17
CA ILE A 784 21.77 25.07 -45.57
C ILE A 784 20.59 24.28 -46.14
N LEU A 785 20.56 24.05 -47.45
CA LEU A 785 19.52 23.26 -48.12
C LEU A 785 19.43 21.84 -47.55
N ASN A 786 20.57 21.18 -47.42
CA ASN A 786 20.65 19.83 -46.87
C ASN A 786 20.24 19.79 -45.39
N PHE A 787 20.56 20.83 -44.62
CA PHE A 787 20.14 20.94 -43.22
C PHE A 787 18.62 21.16 -43.08
N LEU A 788 18.01 22.01 -43.91
CA LEU A 788 16.55 22.23 -43.93
C LEU A 788 15.79 20.94 -44.27
N ASP A 789 16.28 20.14 -45.22
CA ASP A 789 15.73 18.82 -45.50
C ASP A 789 15.84 17.88 -44.28
N GLN A 790 16.95 17.95 -43.54
CA GLN A 790 17.13 17.15 -42.32
C GLN A 790 16.16 17.57 -41.22
N ILE A 791 15.86 18.87 -41.06
CA ILE A 791 14.84 19.35 -40.10
C ILE A 791 13.50 18.67 -40.39
N LEU A 792 13.01 18.77 -41.63
CA LEU A 792 11.71 18.23 -42.00
C LEU A 792 11.65 16.71 -41.81
N LYS A 793 12.69 15.97 -42.24
CA LYS A 793 12.77 14.52 -42.00
C LYS A 793 12.69 14.15 -40.53
N THR A 794 13.35 14.93 -39.66
CA THR A 794 13.36 14.65 -38.22
C THR A 794 11.97 14.87 -37.61
N LEU A 795 11.30 15.95 -38.01
CA LEU A 795 9.96 16.31 -37.51
C LEU A 795 8.86 15.33 -37.97
N MET A 796 9.08 14.63 -39.08
CA MET A 796 8.11 13.67 -39.65
C MET A 796 8.12 12.28 -38.99
N GLN A 797 9.03 11.99 -38.05
CA GLN A 797 9.11 10.68 -37.42
C GLN A 797 8.03 10.51 -36.33
N GLU A 798 6.91 9.85 -36.66
CA GLU A 798 5.67 9.76 -35.86
C GLU A 798 5.78 9.05 -34.48
N GLN A 799 6.95 8.55 -34.08
CA GLN A 799 7.12 7.73 -32.85
C GLN A 799 8.27 8.19 -31.93
N GLN A 800 8.73 9.44 -32.04
CA GLN A 800 9.93 9.90 -31.31
C GLN A 800 9.63 11.01 -30.31
N ASN A 801 10.38 11.01 -29.20
CA ASN A 801 10.35 12.02 -28.15
C ASN A 801 10.71 13.41 -28.69
N GLU A 802 9.87 14.42 -28.44
CA GLU A 802 10.07 15.82 -28.85
C GLU A 802 11.42 16.39 -28.37
N ASN A 803 11.86 16.02 -27.17
CA ASN A 803 13.16 16.45 -26.62
C ASN A 803 14.32 15.90 -27.47
N LYS A 804 14.20 14.64 -27.90
CA LYS A 804 15.19 13.96 -28.72
C LYS A 804 15.27 14.57 -30.13
N ILE A 805 14.12 14.94 -30.70
CA ILE A 805 14.02 15.66 -31.98
C ILE A 805 14.73 17.02 -31.87
N TRP A 806 14.39 17.81 -30.85
CA TRP A 806 14.96 19.15 -30.64
C TRP A 806 16.49 19.10 -30.49
N ILE A 807 16.98 18.17 -29.66
CA ILE A 807 18.43 17.99 -29.41
C ILE A 807 19.15 17.61 -30.70
N ARG A 808 18.62 16.64 -31.46
CA ARG A 808 19.24 16.18 -32.71
C ARG A 808 19.38 17.32 -33.72
N ILE A 809 18.30 18.08 -33.94
CA ILE A 809 18.30 19.19 -34.90
C ILE A 809 19.34 20.23 -34.51
N ASN A 810 19.41 20.58 -33.23
CA ASN A 810 20.38 21.57 -32.74
C ASN A 810 21.84 21.05 -32.80
N ILE A 811 22.10 19.76 -32.59
CA ILE A 811 23.45 19.19 -32.82
C ILE A 811 23.86 19.34 -34.30
N LYS A 812 22.96 19.00 -35.23
CA LYS A 812 23.21 19.16 -36.67
C LYS A 812 23.38 20.63 -37.06
N PHE A 813 22.64 21.54 -36.40
CA PHE A 813 22.80 22.98 -36.59
C PHE A 813 24.19 23.47 -36.15
N GLN A 814 24.67 23.04 -34.97
CA GLN A 814 26.02 23.38 -34.52
C GLN A 814 27.09 22.86 -35.49
N LYS A 815 26.89 21.66 -36.05
CA LYS A 815 27.78 21.12 -37.08
C LYS A 815 27.77 21.97 -38.34
N LEU A 816 26.60 22.37 -38.83
CA LEU A 816 26.47 23.30 -39.96
C LEU A 816 27.23 24.60 -39.67
N LEU A 817 27.04 25.22 -38.51
CA LEU A 817 27.76 26.43 -38.14
C LEU A 817 29.27 26.23 -38.20
N SER A 818 29.79 25.13 -37.67
CA SER A 818 31.23 24.84 -37.68
C SER A 818 31.86 24.73 -39.09
N GLU A 819 31.05 24.41 -40.11
CA GLU A 819 31.48 24.33 -41.51
C GLU A 819 31.48 25.71 -42.20
N LEU A 820 30.87 26.74 -41.59
CA LEU A 820 30.82 28.11 -42.10
C LEU A 820 32.01 28.95 -41.62
N ARG A 821 32.29 30.05 -42.34
CA ARG A 821 33.25 31.07 -41.86
C ARG A 821 32.67 31.82 -40.66
N LEU A 822 33.51 32.16 -39.68
CA LEU A 822 33.11 32.88 -38.45
C LEU A 822 32.21 34.10 -38.70
N SER A 823 32.51 34.92 -39.72
CA SER A 823 31.70 36.09 -40.05
C SER A 823 30.26 35.74 -40.46
N LYS A 824 30.07 34.62 -41.16
CA LYS A 824 28.74 34.12 -41.56
C LYS A 824 28.03 33.41 -40.40
N GLN A 825 28.78 32.77 -39.51
CA GLN A 825 28.21 32.15 -38.31
C GLN A 825 27.54 33.21 -37.44
N GLU A 826 28.24 34.29 -37.11
CA GLU A 826 27.67 35.37 -36.29
C GLU A 826 26.52 36.08 -36.99
N GLU A 827 26.61 36.31 -38.31
CA GLU A 827 25.51 36.90 -39.06
C GLU A 827 24.20 36.08 -38.95
N ILE A 828 24.30 34.76 -39.09
CA ILE A 828 23.15 33.84 -38.96
C ILE A 828 22.64 33.82 -37.52
N LEU A 829 23.55 33.74 -36.55
CA LEU A 829 23.18 33.71 -35.13
C LEU A 829 22.51 35.02 -34.69
N ASP A 830 22.98 36.17 -35.14
CA ASP A 830 22.39 37.46 -34.82
C ASP A 830 20.98 37.62 -35.40
N GLU A 831 20.76 37.13 -36.63
CA GLU A 831 19.43 37.11 -37.24
C GLU A 831 18.46 36.20 -36.47
N LEU A 832 18.90 34.99 -36.09
CA LEU A 832 18.11 34.06 -35.31
C LEU A 832 17.82 34.58 -33.88
N ARG A 833 18.82 35.18 -33.21
CA ARG A 833 18.65 35.82 -31.90
C ARG A 833 17.67 36.98 -31.97
N LYS A 834 17.71 37.78 -33.04
CA LYS A 834 16.77 38.86 -33.28
C LYS A 834 15.36 38.32 -33.46
N MET A 835 15.17 37.32 -34.32
CA MET A 835 13.86 36.70 -34.54
C MET A 835 13.31 36.03 -33.28
N TYR A 836 14.16 35.38 -32.48
CA TYR A 836 13.79 34.78 -31.20
C TYR A 836 13.24 35.81 -30.20
N LYS A 837 13.77 37.05 -30.22
CA LYS A 837 13.31 38.14 -29.33
C LYS A 837 12.07 38.87 -29.86
N GLU A 838 11.96 39.02 -31.17
CA GLU A 838 10.94 39.88 -31.79
C GLU A 838 9.66 39.13 -32.18
N LYS A 839 9.72 37.81 -32.40
CA LYS A 839 8.58 37.01 -32.88
C LYS A 839 8.06 36.08 -31.79
N THR A 840 6.74 35.94 -31.74
CA THR A 840 6.07 34.98 -30.86
C THR A 840 6.13 33.56 -31.45
N ALA A 841 6.03 32.56 -30.57
CA ALA A 841 5.99 31.14 -31.00
C ALA A 841 4.85 30.85 -32.01
N GLY A 842 3.70 31.53 -31.86
CA GLY A 842 2.57 31.40 -32.79
C GLY A 842 2.87 31.94 -34.18
N GLU A 843 3.55 33.10 -34.28
CA GLU A 843 3.99 33.68 -35.54
C GLU A 843 5.05 32.82 -36.22
N ILE A 844 6.01 32.28 -35.47
CA ILE A 844 7.04 31.37 -35.98
C ILE A 844 6.39 30.10 -36.54
N LYS A 845 5.43 29.52 -35.81
CA LYS A 845 4.72 28.32 -36.22
C LYS A 845 3.87 28.54 -37.48
N SER A 846 3.12 29.64 -37.53
CA SER A 846 2.35 30.00 -38.73
C SER A 846 3.25 30.24 -39.95
N ALA A 847 4.38 30.92 -39.76
CA ALA A 847 5.37 31.12 -40.81
C ALA A 847 5.99 29.78 -41.25
N PHE A 848 6.31 28.89 -40.31
CA PHE A 848 6.82 27.56 -40.60
C PHE A 848 5.83 26.76 -41.44
N ASP A 849 4.56 26.64 -41.04
CA ASP A 849 3.54 25.87 -41.76
C ASP A 849 3.34 26.36 -43.20
N SER A 850 3.42 27.68 -43.42
CA SER A 850 3.34 28.29 -44.75
C SER A 850 4.60 28.04 -45.58
N LEU A 851 5.77 28.25 -45.00
CA LEU A 851 7.05 28.19 -45.70
C LEU A 851 7.52 26.76 -45.95
N SER A 852 7.20 25.81 -45.07
CA SER A 852 7.52 24.39 -45.24
C SER A 852 6.79 23.81 -46.46
N GLY A 853 5.51 24.17 -46.66
CA GLY A 853 4.75 23.76 -47.84
C GLY A 853 5.34 24.32 -49.14
N GLN A 854 5.74 25.59 -49.14
CA GLN A 854 6.41 26.22 -50.30
C GLN A 854 7.79 25.60 -50.58
N PHE A 855 8.56 25.32 -49.54
CA PHE A 855 9.86 24.68 -49.65
C PHE A 855 9.74 23.26 -50.22
N LEU A 856 8.79 22.46 -49.75
CA LEU A 856 8.53 21.13 -50.30
C LEU A 856 8.19 21.19 -51.78
N LYS A 857 7.32 22.12 -52.19
CA LYS A 857 6.98 22.34 -53.60
C LYS A 857 8.22 22.70 -54.44
N ARG A 858 9.04 23.63 -53.95
CA ARG A 858 10.29 24.05 -54.61
C ARG A 858 11.32 22.92 -54.69
N ARG A 859 11.45 22.07 -53.66
CA ARG A 859 12.36 20.91 -53.66
C ARG A 859 11.90 19.84 -54.65
N VAL A 860 10.61 19.54 -54.70
CA VAL A 860 10.03 18.63 -55.70
C VAL A 860 10.30 19.13 -57.11
N GLU A 861 10.12 20.43 -57.38
CA GLU A 861 10.43 21.05 -58.67
C GLU A 861 11.93 20.92 -59.04
N ILE A 862 12.85 21.19 -58.10
CA ILE A 862 14.30 21.05 -58.31
C ILE A 862 14.69 19.58 -58.56
N HIS A 863 14.12 18.64 -57.80
CA HIS A 863 14.36 17.21 -58.01
C HIS A 863 13.85 16.74 -59.38
N THR A 864 12.69 17.24 -59.81
CA THR A 864 12.08 16.95 -61.12
C THR A 864 12.91 17.51 -62.27
N VAL A 865 13.58 18.66 -62.09
CA VAL A 865 14.49 19.25 -63.08
C VAL A 865 15.81 18.46 -63.17
N LYS A 866 16.39 18.04 -62.04
CA LYS A 866 17.61 17.21 -62.02
C LYS A 866 17.39 15.83 -62.65
N THR A 867 16.23 15.20 -62.45
CA THR A 867 15.89 13.91 -63.08
C THR A 867 15.53 14.06 -64.56
N LYS A 868 14.88 15.16 -64.98
CA LYS A 868 14.64 15.48 -66.40
C LYS A 868 15.91 15.81 -67.17
N ALA A 869 16.98 16.28 -66.52
CA ALA A 869 18.28 16.49 -67.18
C ALA A 869 19.01 15.18 -67.55
N VAL A 870 18.56 14.03 -67.03
CA VAL A 870 19.16 12.70 -67.27
C VAL A 870 18.30 11.82 -68.21
N SER A 871 17.11 12.27 -68.63
CA SER A 871 16.23 11.50 -69.51
C SER A 871 15.75 12.31 -70.72
N PRO A 872 15.82 11.80 -71.97
CA PRO A 872 15.34 12.52 -73.14
C PRO A 872 13.80 12.65 -73.10
N ARG A 873 13.35 13.85 -73.51
CA ARG A 873 11.98 14.40 -73.53
C ARG A 873 10.90 13.37 -73.88
N PHE A 874 9.74 13.43 -73.18
CA PHE A 874 8.40 13.39 -73.80
C PHE A 874 7.29 13.86 -72.83
N PHE A 875 6.37 14.67 -73.37
CA PHE A 875 5.04 15.12 -72.91
C PHE A 875 4.82 16.31 -71.91
N SER A 876 4.27 17.37 -72.55
CA SER A 876 3.12 18.28 -72.27
C SER A 876 2.91 19.01 -70.94
N GLN A 877 2.60 20.31 -71.14
CA GLN A 877 2.09 21.31 -70.21
C GLN A 877 0.77 20.90 -69.55
N SER A 878 0.55 21.28 -68.30
CA SER A 878 -0.80 21.45 -67.73
C SER A 878 -0.81 22.45 -66.56
N THR A 879 -1.86 23.26 -66.58
CA THR A 879 -2.21 24.38 -65.71
C THR A 879 -2.67 23.90 -64.33
N VAL A 880 -2.30 24.61 -63.26
CA VAL A 880 -2.80 24.37 -61.88
C VAL A 880 -3.64 25.57 -61.44
N MET A 881 -4.86 25.30 -60.99
CA MET A 881 -5.77 26.24 -60.32
C MET A 881 -5.43 26.34 -58.83
N PRO A 882 -5.57 27.52 -58.18
CA PRO A 882 -5.31 27.67 -56.75
C PRO A 882 -6.59 27.44 -55.93
N GLY A 883 -6.46 26.71 -54.81
CA GLY A 883 -7.44 26.62 -53.73
C GLY A 883 -6.71 26.50 -52.41
N THR A 884 -6.85 27.51 -51.56
CA THR A 884 -6.17 27.67 -50.26
C THR A 884 -7.12 27.34 -49.11
N GLU A 885 -6.81 26.29 -48.35
CA GLU A 885 -7.14 26.18 -46.93
C GLU A 885 -5.92 25.60 -46.19
N THR A 886 -5.53 26.25 -45.08
CA THR A 886 -4.32 25.94 -44.31
C THR A 886 -4.55 24.77 -43.35
N LEU A 887 -4.13 23.57 -43.75
CA LEU A 887 -4.05 22.38 -42.90
C LEU A 887 -2.72 22.33 -42.11
N PRO A 888 -2.62 21.62 -40.98
CA PRO A 888 -1.36 21.31 -40.29
C PRO A 888 -0.34 20.60 -41.21
N PHE A 889 0.96 20.87 -41.09
CA PHE A 889 2.03 20.31 -41.96
C PHE A 889 1.95 18.79 -42.20
N LYS A 890 1.71 17.99 -41.15
CA LYS A 890 1.58 16.51 -41.27
C LYS A 890 0.35 16.09 -42.08
N GLU A 891 -0.73 16.86 -42.01
CA GLU A 891 -1.95 16.64 -42.79
C GLU A 891 -1.80 17.16 -44.22
N GLN A 892 -1.03 18.23 -44.45
CA GLN A 892 -0.67 18.67 -45.80
C GLN A 892 0.09 17.56 -46.56
N VAL A 893 1.07 16.92 -45.92
CA VAL A 893 1.83 15.81 -46.53
C VAL A 893 0.94 14.59 -46.79
N LYS A 894 0.10 14.17 -45.83
CA LYS A 894 -0.83 13.04 -46.01
C LYS A 894 -1.90 13.30 -47.08
N THR A 895 -2.41 14.53 -47.17
CA THR A 895 -3.39 14.94 -48.18
C THR A 895 -2.78 14.95 -49.59
N ILE A 896 -1.50 15.33 -49.73
CA ILE A 896 -0.74 15.25 -50.98
C ILE A 896 -0.47 13.79 -51.38
N GLU A 897 -0.12 12.90 -50.44
CA GLU A 897 0.05 11.46 -50.69
C GLU A 897 -1.26 10.75 -51.10
N LEU A 898 -2.40 11.16 -50.54
CA LEU A 898 -3.71 10.58 -50.85
C LEU A 898 -4.29 11.08 -52.18
N GLY A 899 -3.97 12.31 -52.60
CA GLY A 899 -4.45 12.91 -53.86
C GLY A 899 -3.73 12.45 -55.14
N GLU A 900 -2.52 11.88 -55.04
CA GLU A 900 -1.68 11.52 -56.20
C GLU A 900 -1.65 10.02 -56.55
N LYS A 901 -2.62 9.21 -56.10
CA LYS A 901 -2.64 7.75 -56.35
C LYS A 901 -2.79 7.30 -57.82
N GLU A 902 -2.94 8.20 -58.79
CA GLU A 902 -3.03 7.85 -60.22
C GLU A 902 -1.85 8.30 -61.11
N LYS A 903 -0.78 8.89 -60.58
CA LYS A 903 0.43 9.17 -61.38
C LYS A 903 1.70 8.83 -60.61
N LYS A 904 2.39 7.76 -61.02
CA LYS A 904 3.76 7.46 -60.57
C LYS A 904 4.68 8.60 -60.99
N SER A 905 4.92 9.53 -60.06
CA SER A 905 5.65 10.78 -60.25
C SER A 905 6.73 10.90 -59.18
N THR A 906 7.87 11.49 -59.53
CA THR A 906 9.02 11.85 -58.69
C THR A 906 8.67 12.61 -57.38
N THR A 907 7.45 13.17 -57.28
CA THR A 907 6.90 13.74 -56.05
C THR A 907 6.73 12.69 -54.94
N ALA A 908 6.21 11.51 -55.29
CA ALA A 908 5.99 10.41 -54.35
C ALA A 908 7.32 9.88 -53.79
N ASP A 909 8.36 9.78 -54.62
CA ASP A 909 9.69 9.30 -54.19
C ASP A 909 10.35 10.23 -53.16
N TYR A 910 10.14 11.55 -53.29
CA TYR A 910 10.68 12.52 -52.33
C TYR A 910 9.89 12.52 -51.02
N LEU A 911 8.56 12.42 -51.07
CA LEU A 911 7.73 12.28 -49.88
C LEU A 911 8.02 10.95 -49.16
N GLU A 912 8.19 9.86 -49.91
CA GLU A 912 8.66 8.57 -49.39
C GLU A 912 10.06 8.69 -48.76
N PHE A 913 10.97 9.46 -49.36
CA PHE A 913 12.28 9.76 -48.79
C PHE A 913 12.21 10.57 -47.49
N LEU A 914 11.24 11.47 -47.35
CA LEU A 914 10.98 12.17 -46.09
C LEU A 914 10.34 11.25 -45.03
N GLY A 915 9.53 10.27 -45.47
CA GLY A 915 8.91 9.25 -44.62
C GLY A 915 9.82 8.07 -44.24
N LYS A 916 10.97 7.89 -44.90
CA LYS A 916 11.93 6.81 -44.59
C LYS A 916 12.50 6.99 -43.18
N ARG A 917 12.39 5.93 -42.37
CA ARG A 917 13.04 5.88 -41.05
C ARG A 917 14.54 6.05 -41.22
N ILE A 918 15.12 6.95 -40.44
CA ILE A 918 16.58 7.08 -40.34
C ILE A 918 17.06 5.85 -39.56
N PRO A 919 18.00 5.04 -40.08
CA PRO A 919 18.45 3.83 -39.41
C PRO A 919 18.99 4.14 -38.02
N ASP A 920 18.42 3.52 -36.99
CA ASP A 920 19.07 3.45 -35.68
C ASP A 920 20.18 2.40 -35.76
N LEU A 921 21.41 2.79 -35.42
CA LEU A 921 22.57 1.88 -35.39
C LEU A 921 22.43 0.73 -34.37
N LYS A 922 21.33 0.66 -33.60
CA LYS A 922 21.02 -0.42 -32.66
C LYS A 922 20.52 -1.71 -33.35
N ASP A 923 20.04 -1.66 -34.58
CA ASP A 923 19.47 -2.84 -35.24
C ASP A 923 20.51 -3.83 -35.83
N ASN A 924 21.82 -3.58 -35.64
CA ASN A 924 22.89 -4.45 -36.17
C ASN A 924 23.82 -5.08 -35.12
N PHE A 925 23.42 -5.19 -33.85
CA PHE A 925 24.16 -5.99 -32.85
C PHE A 925 23.23 -6.81 -31.95
N VAL A 926 22.55 -7.79 -32.53
CA VAL A 926 22.10 -9.00 -31.82
C VAL A 926 22.64 -10.22 -32.57
N SER A 927 23.93 -10.52 -32.36
CA SER A 927 24.49 -11.89 -32.49
C SER A 927 25.96 -11.90 -32.05
N SER A 928 26.19 -12.07 -30.75
CA SER A 928 27.36 -12.79 -30.18
C SER A 928 27.43 -12.59 -28.67
N ALA A 929 26.58 -13.30 -27.94
CA ALA A 929 26.79 -13.57 -26.52
C ALA A 929 26.09 -14.89 -26.14
N ASN A 930 26.55 -15.99 -26.76
CA ASN A 930 26.41 -17.33 -26.21
C ASN A 930 27.80 -17.94 -26.21
N ASN A 931 28.47 -17.90 -25.06
CA ASN A 931 29.40 -18.91 -24.55
C ASN A 931 30.20 -18.33 -23.38
N THR A 932 29.75 -18.61 -22.16
CA THR A 932 30.63 -19.10 -21.09
C THR A 932 29.76 -19.63 -19.96
N ALA A 933 29.53 -20.94 -20.01
CA ALA A 933 29.22 -21.73 -18.84
C ALA A 933 30.55 -22.11 -18.16
N LEU A 934 30.54 -22.09 -16.82
CA LEU A 934 31.31 -22.94 -15.89
C LEU A 934 32.83 -23.00 -16.04
N VAL A 935 33.55 -22.48 -15.03
CA VAL A 935 34.48 -23.30 -14.22
C VAL A 935 34.47 -22.78 -12.77
N CYS A 936 34.20 -23.71 -11.84
CA CYS A 936 34.45 -23.57 -10.42
C CYS A 936 35.96 -23.51 -10.13
N SER A 937 36.37 -22.56 -9.29
CA SER A 937 37.41 -22.72 -8.24
C SER A 937 37.37 -21.52 -7.32
#